data_AF-A0A1E4IRS1-F1
#
_entry.id   AF-A0A1E4IRS1-F1
#
_cell.length_a   1.000
_cell.length_b   1.000
_cell.length_c   1.000
_cell.angle_alpha   90.00
_cell.angle_beta   90.00
_cell.angle_gamma   90.00
#
_symmetry.space_group_name_H-M   'P 1'
#
loop_
_entity.id
_entity.type
_entity.pdbx_description
1 polymer ?
#
loop_
_entity_poly.entity_id
_entity_poly.type
_entity_poly.pdbx_seq_one_letter_code
_entity_poly.pdbx_strand_id
1 'polypeptide(L)'
;MIVARRANRIGAAQALQQLKGWLAAPLGDAERRRVVSDAVAIAAADSQFAEAVAIARQVPLAALNDYALGPLALAARRTHDLALQGEVIALWRARQPDAREPRIHEAFWRLDSGDIAGAKAVYDTLARQPTRQVEDRVALLELRGAVARAEKQPLQALAAYTEAGALRPDRRDLRRETDFLLADSGAASTAFDDAETAERAHPGSFSPLALSTLQQQALAQRLHWAIQERDQRLGAARVTALDRVLSDQEAALARLDASAAQATPEDADAWRQLRVRLLSDRLLALVERGRPADAIALYESLRAAGVDLPFWGLGAAARAFAQERRSIDAVPLYEAAVAKGGADLPMPDDIYFGLVYAYLDTGRFEDAEALLKRLEEATPALMRLTPEAGRPNGQYTDVSGMRGLLQLYTDRATLAQQSFSTLTGNAPLNAGYAYGAGQTERLREHPEAAVARFEAQAADQPYDISARAGHVEALLDAGEFRQARERAESLAADVPEAAEVRDVERKRRAATGPRLDVDAEASSGGAAIANREWRIDSRLSSGLIDDQWRVFYDQTLGRGTTDIGNANWARGGLGLSWQQGRWMAEGVLQHANSGPYRNSVAGRVDYRAGDAWRFSATYDGDSKELPWKARVAGIGAHETGASVGYVVNESRRFDLQWQRLDFSDGNLHNGLELGWRERWVSTPRFQLETRLGAGTSRGRDIDTPYFNPSSDSTAQLAVRAQWLNWKRDDRQFFQAVELTGGNYRQAGFGSGPLWSLRYEHRWDLGPRFTLRYGLSISSHPYDGVRERQRGVFLNLSMPLQ
;
A
#
# COMPACT_ATOMS: atom_id res chain seq x y z
N MET A 1 27.75 31.02 -60.16
CA MET A 1 27.33 30.06 -59.13
C MET A 1 26.34 30.68 -58.13
N ILE A 2 26.72 31.67 -57.30
CA ILE A 2 25.80 32.32 -56.32
C ILE A 2 24.49 32.80 -56.94
N VAL A 3 24.55 33.47 -58.11
CA VAL A 3 23.36 33.93 -58.85
C VAL A 3 22.49 32.76 -59.33
N ALA A 4 23.10 31.63 -59.72
CA ALA A 4 22.38 30.43 -60.11
C ALA A 4 21.73 29.74 -58.89
N ARG A 5 22.39 29.75 -57.73
CA ARG A 5 21.83 29.24 -56.46
C ARG A 5 20.64 30.08 -56.00
N ARG A 6 20.76 31.41 -56.02
CA ARG A 6 19.66 32.33 -55.69
C ARG A 6 18.47 32.20 -56.64
N ALA A 7 18.71 31.82 -57.89
CA ALA A 7 17.68 31.54 -58.89
C ALA A 7 17.20 30.07 -58.88
N ASN A 8 17.54 29.28 -57.85
CA ASN A 8 17.21 27.84 -57.72
C ASN A 8 17.61 26.95 -58.91
N ARG A 9 18.59 27.37 -59.72
CA ARG A 9 19.11 26.60 -60.86
C ARG A 9 20.15 25.55 -60.48
N ILE A 10 20.70 25.60 -59.27
CA ILE A 10 21.61 24.60 -58.69
C ILE A 10 21.26 24.34 -57.22
N GLY A 11 21.37 23.09 -56.77
CA GLY A 11 21.14 22.69 -55.38
C GLY A 11 22.26 23.13 -54.44
N ALA A 12 22.01 23.19 -53.13
CA ALA A 12 23.02 23.53 -52.12
C ALA A 12 24.19 22.55 -52.13
N ALA A 13 23.92 21.24 -52.13
CA ALA A 13 24.97 20.21 -52.20
C ALA A 13 25.87 20.38 -53.44
N GLN A 14 25.27 20.67 -54.60
CA GLN A 14 26.01 20.90 -55.85
C GLN A 14 26.84 22.20 -55.80
N ALA A 15 26.28 23.27 -55.22
CA ALA A 15 27.00 24.52 -55.00
C ALA A 15 28.15 24.35 -54.01
N LEU A 16 27.93 23.59 -52.93
CA LEU A 16 28.92 23.31 -51.90
C LEU A 16 30.07 22.47 -52.45
N GLN A 17 29.76 21.44 -53.24
CA GLN A 17 30.76 20.61 -53.91
C GLN A 17 31.62 21.44 -54.88
N GLN A 18 30.99 22.35 -55.62
CA GLN A 18 31.70 23.27 -56.52
C GLN A 18 32.60 24.25 -55.75
N LEU A 19 32.13 24.79 -54.62
CA LEU A 19 32.93 25.65 -53.75
C LEU A 19 34.12 24.92 -53.13
N LYS A 20 33.93 23.68 -52.66
CA LYS A 20 35.03 22.82 -52.17
C LYS A 20 36.05 22.55 -53.27
N GLY A 21 35.59 22.30 -54.49
CA GLY A 21 36.45 22.15 -55.67
C GLY A 21 37.30 23.39 -55.95
N TRP A 22 36.73 24.60 -55.77
CA TRP A 22 37.50 25.84 -55.90
C TRP A 22 38.47 26.06 -54.74
N LEU A 23 38.13 25.68 -53.51
CA LEU A 23 39.03 25.78 -52.36
C LEU A 23 40.28 24.88 -52.50
N ALA A 24 40.18 23.79 -53.27
CA ALA A 24 41.28 22.90 -53.60
C ALA A 24 42.21 23.45 -54.70
N ALA A 25 41.82 24.51 -55.42
CA ALA A 25 42.63 25.19 -56.43
C ALA A 25 43.46 26.33 -55.81
N PRO A 26 44.59 26.75 -56.43
CA PRO A 26 45.32 27.93 -56.02
C PRO A 26 44.50 29.20 -56.33
N LEU A 27 43.82 29.72 -55.32
CA LEU A 27 43.08 30.98 -55.34
C LEU A 27 43.90 32.11 -54.69
N GLY A 28 43.77 33.34 -55.19
CA GLY A 28 44.29 34.52 -54.49
C GLY A 28 43.56 34.79 -53.18
N ASP A 29 44.16 35.55 -52.26
CA ASP A 29 43.64 35.74 -50.90
C ASP A 29 42.20 36.30 -50.86
N ALA A 30 41.87 37.26 -51.73
CA ALA A 30 40.55 37.84 -51.83
C ALA A 30 39.49 36.86 -52.37
N GLU A 31 39.89 35.99 -53.31
CA GLU A 31 39.03 34.97 -53.89
C GLU A 31 38.78 33.85 -52.88
N ARG A 32 39.84 33.38 -52.20
CA ARG A 32 39.75 32.39 -51.13
C ARG A 32 38.83 32.87 -50.01
N ARG A 33 38.97 34.12 -49.53
CA ARG A 33 38.07 34.73 -48.54
C ARG A 33 36.61 34.63 -48.95
N ARG A 34 36.29 34.98 -50.20
CA ARG A 34 34.92 34.96 -50.71
C ARG A 34 34.38 33.53 -50.84
N VAL A 35 35.17 32.61 -51.39
CA VAL A 35 34.78 31.21 -51.58
C VAL A 35 34.53 30.51 -50.24
N VAL A 36 35.39 30.70 -49.23
CA VAL A 36 35.17 30.15 -47.88
C VAL A 36 33.90 30.75 -47.26
N SER A 37 33.72 32.07 -47.33
CA SER A 37 32.56 32.75 -46.75
C SER A 37 31.25 32.30 -47.39
N ASP A 38 31.23 32.15 -48.72
CA ASP A 38 30.08 31.63 -49.47
C ASP A 38 29.80 30.16 -49.10
N ALA A 39 30.84 29.35 -48.93
CA ALA A 39 30.71 27.94 -48.55
C ALA A 39 30.17 27.77 -47.12
N VAL A 40 30.66 28.56 -46.16
CA VAL A 40 30.12 28.59 -44.79
C VAL A 40 28.64 29.00 -44.79
N ALA A 41 28.30 30.10 -45.48
CA ALA A 41 26.93 30.59 -45.53
C ALA A 41 25.97 29.58 -46.20
N ILE A 42 26.39 28.94 -47.30
CA ILE A 42 25.58 27.94 -47.99
C ILE A 42 25.46 26.64 -47.19
N ALA A 43 26.54 26.16 -46.56
CA ALA A 43 26.51 24.97 -45.72
C ALA A 43 25.56 25.16 -44.53
N ALA A 44 25.66 26.30 -43.84
CA ALA A 44 24.78 26.62 -42.72
C ALA A 44 23.32 26.81 -43.17
N ALA A 45 23.06 27.45 -44.31
CA ALA A 45 21.70 27.61 -44.86
C ALA A 45 21.06 26.27 -45.25
N ASP A 46 21.87 25.26 -45.59
CA ASP A 46 21.41 23.90 -45.91
C ASP A 46 21.46 22.95 -44.69
N SER A 47 21.58 23.51 -43.48
CA SER A 47 21.69 22.78 -42.21
C SER A 47 22.88 21.82 -42.10
N GLN A 48 23.89 21.97 -42.97
CA GLN A 48 25.16 21.23 -42.90
C GLN A 48 26.13 21.93 -41.93
N PHE A 49 25.74 22.04 -40.66
CA PHE A 49 26.45 22.85 -39.66
C PHE A 49 27.87 22.37 -39.37
N ALA A 50 28.08 21.06 -39.24
CA ALA A 50 29.41 20.48 -39.03
C ALA A 50 30.35 20.79 -40.20
N GLU A 51 29.81 20.77 -41.42
CA GLU A 51 30.55 21.13 -42.62
C GLU A 51 30.88 22.62 -42.65
N ALA A 52 29.92 23.49 -42.30
CA ALA A 52 30.16 24.93 -42.20
C ALA A 52 31.29 25.25 -41.21
N VAL A 53 31.31 24.58 -40.04
CA VAL A 53 32.37 24.70 -39.04
C VAL A 53 33.71 24.18 -39.58
N ALA A 54 33.72 23.01 -40.23
CA ALA A 54 34.94 22.43 -40.80
C ALA A 54 35.56 23.32 -41.88
N ILE A 55 34.74 23.92 -42.75
CA ILE A 55 35.18 24.86 -43.79
C ILE A 55 35.73 26.14 -43.17
N ALA A 56 35.05 26.71 -42.18
CA ALA A 56 35.49 27.94 -41.53
C ALA A 56 36.85 27.80 -40.85
N ARG A 57 37.15 26.63 -40.26
CA ARG A 57 38.44 26.36 -39.59
C ARG A 57 39.65 26.27 -40.54
N GLN A 58 39.44 26.26 -41.86
CA GLN A 58 40.54 26.23 -42.84
C GLN A 58 41.23 27.59 -43.01
N VAL A 59 40.65 28.67 -42.48
CA VAL A 59 41.20 30.02 -42.55
C VAL A 59 41.06 30.73 -41.20
N PRO A 60 41.88 31.75 -40.91
CA PRO A 60 41.63 32.60 -39.75
C PRO A 60 40.23 33.22 -39.81
N LEU A 61 39.49 33.28 -38.69
CA LEU A 61 38.14 33.85 -38.67
C LEU A 61 38.08 35.30 -39.20
N ALA A 62 39.14 36.07 -38.96
CA ALA A 62 39.29 37.43 -39.49
C ALA A 62 39.32 37.48 -41.03
N ALA A 63 39.61 36.37 -41.70
CA ALA A 63 39.58 36.26 -43.15
C ALA A 63 38.18 36.01 -43.72
N LEU A 64 37.14 35.79 -42.89
CA LEU A 64 35.76 35.65 -43.36
C LEU A 64 35.12 37.01 -43.63
N ASN A 65 34.21 37.05 -44.61
CA ASN A 65 33.34 38.19 -44.86
C ASN A 65 32.23 38.25 -43.82
N ASP A 66 31.74 39.45 -43.53
CA ASP A 66 30.77 39.71 -42.47
C ASP A 66 29.47 38.88 -42.58
N TYR A 67 28.99 38.64 -43.81
CA TYR A 67 27.76 37.85 -44.03
C TYR A 67 27.91 36.36 -43.68
N ALA A 68 29.14 35.86 -43.49
CA ALA A 68 29.38 34.48 -43.08
C ALA A 68 29.50 34.32 -41.56
N LEU A 69 29.66 35.42 -40.80
CA LEU A 69 29.83 35.36 -39.35
C LEU A 69 28.57 34.88 -38.63
N GLY A 70 27.39 35.38 -39.02
CA GLY A 70 26.11 34.90 -38.45
C GLY A 70 25.80 33.43 -38.74
N PRO A 71 25.87 32.98 -40.01
CA PRO A 71 25.75 31.57 -40.35
C PRO A 71 26.76 30.68 -39.61
N LEU A 72 27.99 31.15 -39.41
CA LEU A 72 29.00 30.41 -38.65
C LEU A 72 28.71 30.36 -37.15
N ALA A 73 28.25 31.47 -36.55
CA ALA A 73 27.84 31.49 -35.14
C ALA A 73 26.67 30.53 -34.89
N LEU A 74 25.71 30.48 -35.81
CA LEU A 74 24.62 29.49 -35.78
C LEU A 74 25.16 28.06 -35.94
N ALA A 75 26.06 27.83 -36.88
CA ALA A 75 26.64 26.50 -37.10
C ALA A 75 27.42 26.03 -35.87
N ALA A 76 28.26 26.87 -35.29
CA ALA A 76 29.00 26.59 -34.06
C ALA A 76 28.07 26.26 -32.89
N ARG A 77 26.97 27.01 -32.75
CA ARG A 77 25.92 26.73 -31.75
C ARG A 77 25.30 25.35 -31.98
N ARG A 78 24.93 25.02 -33.22
CA ARG A 78 24.29 23.74 -33.59
C ARG A 78 25.22 22.54 -33.47
N THR A 79 26.53 22.75 -33.54
CA THR A 79 27.54 21.72 -33.30
C THR A 79 28.09 21.72 -31.86
N HIS A 80 27.51 22.54 -30.97
CA HIS A 80 27.93 22.70 -29.58
C HIS A 80 29.41 23.11 -29.40
N ASP A 81 29.97 23.85 -30.36
CA ASP A 81 31.32 24.39 -30.29
C ASP A 81 31.32 25.78 -29.64
N LEU A 82 31.23 25.80 -28.31
CA LEU A 82 31.11 27.02 -27.50
C LEU A 82 32.30 27.98 -27.68
N ALA A 83 33.50 27.44 -27.94
CA ALA A 83 34.70 28.25 -28.14
C ALA A 83 34.61 29.01 -29.48
N LEU A 84 34.35 28.29 -30.57
CA LEU A 84 34.18 28.90 -31.88
C LEU A 84 32.99 29.86 -31.92
N GLN A 85 31.88 29.50 -31.27
CA GLN A 85 30.70 30.36 -31.17
C GLN A 85 31.07 31.70 -30.51
N GLY A 86 31.78 31.66 -29.38
CA GLY A 86 32.25 32.87 -28.68
C GLY A 86 33.21 33.71 -29.52
N GLU A 87 34.21 33.08 -30.17
CA GLU A 87 35.19 33.78 -31.02
C GLU A 87 34.54 34.49 -32.22
N VAL A 88 33.62 33.82 -32.91
CA VAL A 88 32.91 34.36 -34.06
C VAL A 88 32.00 35.51 -33.65
N ILE A 89 31.27 35.37 -32.54
CA ILE A 89 30.41 36.43 -32.00
C ILE A 89 31.24 37.65 -31.59
N ALA A 90 32.38 37.45 -30.94
CA ALA A 90 33.27 38.55 -30.56
C ALA A 90 33.78 39.33 -31.78
N LEU A 91 34.21 38.61 -32.83
CA LEU A 91 34.61 39.22 -34.10
C LEU A 91 33.45 39.95 -34.78
N TRP A 92 32.26 39.35 -34.80
CA TRP A 92 31.06 39.94 -35.40
C TRP A 92 30.65 41.22 -34.69
N ARG A 93 30.66 41.23 -33.35
CA ARG A 93 30.42 42.42 -32.53
C ARG A 93 31.46 43.51 -32.75
N ALA A 94 32.74 43.16 -32.90
CA ALA A 94 33.80 44.13 -33.13
C ALA A 94 33.65 44.84 -34.48
N ARG A 95 33.18 44.12 -35.52
CA ARG A 95 32.95 44.69 -36.86
C ARG A 95 31.64 45.44 -36.99
N GLN A 96 30.62 45.02 -36.24
CA GLN A 96 29.27 45.59 -36.31
C GLN A 96 28.76 45.94 -34.89
N PRO A 97 29.34 46.96 -34.24
CA PRO A 97 29.06 47.26 -32.83
C PRO A 97 27.60 47.71 -32.57
N ASP A 98 26.96 48.29 -33.59
CA ASP A 98 25.59 48.81 -33.54
C ASP A 98 24.54 47.80 -34.03
N ALA A 99 24.95 46.66 -34.58
CA ALA A 99 24.02 45.63 -35.04
C ALA A 99 23.43 44.85 -33.86
N ARG A 100 22.11 44.59 -33.91
CA ARG A 100 21.41 43.82 -32.88
C ARG A 100 21.68 42.33 -32.96
N GLU A 101 21.72 41.80 -34.17
CA GLU A 101 21.88 40.37 -34.45
C GLU A 101 23.07 39.72 -33.70
N PRO A 102 24.31 40.26 -33.73
CA PRO A 102 25.43 39.68 -32.97
C PRO A 102 25.21 39.72 -31.45
N ARG A 103 24.44 40.68 -30.92
CA ARG A 103 24.10 40.72 -29.48
C ARG A 103 23.06 39.68 -29.10
N ILE A 104 22.11 39.37 -29.98
CA ILE A 104 21.16 38.27 -29.77
C ILE A 104 21.93 36.94 -29.72
N HIS A 105 22.85 36.74 -30.66
CA HIS A 105 23.72 35.56 -30.65
C HIS A 105 24.64 35.50 -29.42
N GLU A 106 25.16 36.63 -28.93
CA GLU A 106 25.89 36.69 -27.64
C GLU A 106 25.02 36.21 -26.49
N ALA A 107 23.77 36.67 -26.39
CA ALA A 107 22.89 36.26 -25.32
C ALA A 107 22.61 34.75 -25.36
N PHE A 108 22.39 34.18 -26.54
CA PHE A 108 22.27 32.73 -26.69
C PHE A 108 23.56 31.97 -26.35
N TRP A 109 24.73 32.46 -26.76
CA TRP A 109 26.01 31.86 -26.36
C TRP A 109 26.22 31.89 -24.84
N ARG A 110 25.81 32.98 -24.17
CA ARG A 110 25.83 33.06 -22.71
C ARG A 110 24.89 32.05 -22.06
N LEU A 111 23.68 31.86 -22.61
CA LEU A 111 22.78 30.79 -22.15
C LEU A 111 23.41 29.41 -22.35
N ASP A 112 23.95 29.15 -23.54
CA ASP A 112 24.56 27.86 -23.92
C ASP A 112 25.82 27.56 -23.07
N SER A 113 26.50 28.59 -22.53
CA SER A 113 27.65 28.48 -21.62
C SER A 113 27.30 28.53 -20.13
N GLY A 114 26.01 28.66 -19.77
CA GLY A 114 25.52 28.68 -18.39
C GLY A 114 25.52 30.06 -17.70
N ASP A 115 25.92 31.13 -18.38
CA ASP A 115 25.84 32.52 -17.90
C ASP A 115 24.43 33.10 -18.09
N ILE A 116 23.47 32.60 -17.31
CA ILE A 116 22.06 33.02 -17.37
C ILE A 116 21.92 34.52 -17.02
N ALA A 117 22.65 34.99 -16.01
CA ALA A 117 22.61 36.37 -15.56
C ALA A 117 23.15 37.34 -16.63
N GLY A 118 24.25 36.98 -17.30
CA GLY A 118 24.79 37.77 -18.40
C GLY A 118 23.90 37.75 -19.63
N ALA A 119 23.30 36.60 -19.97
CA ALA A 119 22.32 36.54 -21.07
C ALA A 119 21.13 37.47 -20.82
N LYS A 120 20.60 37.49 -19.59
CA LYS A 120 19.53 38.40 -19.18
C LYS A 120 19.94 39.86 -19.28
N ALA A 121 21.13 40.23 -18.83
CA ALA A 121 21.62 41.60 -18.93
C ALA A 121 21.70 42.09 -20.40
N VAL A 122 22.13 41.21 -21.31
CA VAL A 122 22.14 41.50 -22.75
C VAL A 122 20.71 41.66 -23.27
N TYR A 123 19.79 40.74 -22.91
CA TYR A 123 18.37 40.84 -23.25
C TYR A 123 17.74 42.15 -22.77
N ASP A 124 17.90 42.51 -21.49
CA ASP A 124 17.34 43.72 -20.90
C ASP A 124 17.82 44.99 -21.60
N THR A 125 19.08 44.99 -22.04
CA THR A 125 19.66 46.11 -22.82
C THR A 125 19.01 46.21 -24.20
N LEU A 126 18.82 45.08 -24.89
CA LEU A 126 18.19 45.04 -26.21
C LEU A 126 16.69 45.37 -26.15
N ALA A 127 15.99 44.92 -25.11
CA ALA A 127 14.56 45.14 -24.92
C ALA A 127 14.20 46.62 -24.72
N ARG A 128 15.12 47.44 -24.17
CA ARG A 128 14.94 48.90 -24.02
C ARG A 128 14.98 49.66 -25.36
N GLN A 129 15.47 49.03 -26.43
CA GLN A 129 15.57 49.65 -27.74
C GLN A 129 14.41 49.16 -28.61
N PRO A 130 13.33 49.94 -28.83
CA PRO A 130 12.22 49.49 -29.65
C PRO A 130 12.67 49.19 -31.09
N THR A 131 12.11 48.16 -31.71
CA THR A 131 12.32 47.83 -33.13
C THR A 131 10.97 47.77 -33.85
N ARG A 132 10.95 48.30 -35.08
CA ARG A 132 9.78 48.29 -35.97
C ARG A 132 9.78 47.07 -36.90
N GLN A 133 10.91 46.37 -37.03
CA GLN A 133 11.00 45.18 -37.87
C GLN A 133 10.40 43.97 -37.14
N VAL A 134 9.56 43.21 -37.84
CA VAL A 134 8.89 42.03 -37.26
C VAL A 134 9.92 40.96 -36.85
N GLU A 135 10.95 40.73 -37.68
CA GLU A 135 11.98 39.72 -37.40
C GLU A 135 12.77 40.02 -36.13
N ASP A 136 13.17 41.27 -35.92
CA ASP A 136 13.86 41.68 -34.70
C ASP A 136 12.97 41.50 -33.45
N ARG A 137 11.66 41.78 -33.58
CA ARG A 137 10.70 41.59 -32.47
C ARG A 137 10.57 40.11 -32.13
N VAL A 138 10.45 39.25 -33.14
CA VAL A 138 10.37 37.79 -32.96
C VAL A 138 11.64 37.27 -32.30
N ALA A 139 12.83 37.67 -32.79
CA ALA A 139 14.10 37.23 -32.22
C ALA A 139 14.29 37.68 -30.75
N LEU A 140 13.80 38.88 -30.38
CA LEU A 140 13.78 39.34 -29.00
C LEU A 140 12.82 38.52 -28.11
N LEU A 141 11.66 38.14 -28.63
CA LEU A 141 10.71 37.31 -27.91
C LEU A 141 11.22 35.87 -27.74
N GLU A 142 11.87 35.31 -28.76
CA GLU A 142 12.57 34.02 -28.66
C GLU A 142 13.66 34.05 -27.58
N LEU A 143 14.46 35.13 -27.54
CA LEU A 143 15.48 35.31 -26.51
C LEU A 143 14.86 35.47 -25.12
N ARG A 144 13.78 36.25 -24.98
CA ARG A 144 13.02 36.37 -23.73
C ARG A 144 12.54 34.99 -23.26
N GLY A 145 11.98 34.20 -24.18
CA GLY A 145 11.50 32.86 -23.91
C GLY A 145 12.62 31.94 -23.42
N ALA A 146 13.77 31.97 -24.09
CA ALA A 146 14.93 31.17 -23.73
C ALA A 146 15.53 31.56 -22.36
N VAL A 147 15.64 32.87 -22.08
CA VAL A 147 16.09 33.37 -20.76
C VAL A 147 15.10 32.95 -19.67
N ALA A 148 13.79 33.16 -19.88
CA ALA A 148 12.77 32.76 -18.92
C ALA A 148 12.80 31.25 -18.64
N ARG A 149 13.01 30.42 -19.67
CA ARG A 149 13.17 28.97 -19.50
C ARG A 149 14.40 28.62 -18.67
N ALA A 150 15.54 29.26 -18.94
CA ALA A 150 16.76 29.07 -18.16
C ALA A 150 16.60 29.52 -16.70
N GLU A 151 15.82 30.57 -16.45
CA GLU A 151 15.45 31.02 -15.09
C GLU A 151 14.36 30.17 -14.41
N LYS A 152 13.91 29.07 -15.04
CA LYS A 152 12.81 28.21 -14.56
C LYS A 152 11.49 28.97 -14.36
N GLN A 153 11.17 29.88 -15.28
CA GLN A 153 9.93 30.65 -15.31
C GLN A 153 9.07 30.22 -16.51
N PRO A 154 8.43 29.04 -16.47
CA PRO A 154 7.77 28.43 -17.63
C PRO A 154 6.62 29.27 -18.19
N LEU A 155 5.83 29.93 -17.33
CA LEU A 155 4.73 30.80 -17.77
C LEU A 155 5.21 32.05 -18.52
N GLN A 156 6.37 32.61 -18.13
CA GLN A 156 6.95 33.74 -18.84
C GLN A 156 7.55 33.31 -20.18
N ALA A 157 8.15 32.12 -20.22
CA ALA A 157 8.62 31.53 -21.46
C ALA A 157 7.46 31.27 -22.43
N LEU A 158 6.38 30.66 -21.93
CA LEU A 158 5.16 30.38 -22.70
C LEU A 158 4.57 31.66 -23.31
N ALA A 159 4.43 32.72 -22.50
CA ALA A 159 3.93 34.00 -22.98
C ALA A 159 4.80 34.59 -24.10
N ALA A 160 6.13 34.52 -23.96
CA ALA A 160 7.06 35.04 -24.96
C ALA A 160 6.98 34.27 -26.29
N TYR A 161 6.96 32.94 -26.26
CA TYR A 161 6.84 32.12 -27.47
C TYR A 161 5.46 32.23 -28.13
N THR A 162 4.40 32.39 -27.33
CA THR A 162 3.04 32.63 -27.84
C THR A 162 2.97 33.97 -28.58
N GLU A 163 3.54 35.03 -28.00
CA GLU A 163 3.61 36.35 -28.65
C GLU A 163 4.44 36.30 -29.93
N ALA A 164 5.57 35.58 -29.91
CA ALA A 164 6.41 35.37 -31.10
C ALA A 164 5.66 34.63 -32.21
N GLY A 165 4.92 33.57 -31.86
CA GLY A 165 4.10 32.79 -32.77
C GLY A 165 2.93 33.58 -33.36
N ALA A 166 2.34 34.53 -32.60
CA ALA A 166 1.32 35.43 -33.12
C ALA A 166 1.86 36.39 -34.19
N LEU A 167 3.13 36.80 -34.08
CA LEU A 167 3.80 37.63 -35.08
C LEU A 167 4.22 36.84 -36.33
N ARG A 168 4.59 35.56 -36.16
CA ARG A 168 4.99 34.66 -37.25
C ARG A 168 4.29 33.30 -37.16
N PRO A 169 3.02 33.20 -37.58
CA PRO A 169 2.24 31.96 -37.49
C PRO A 169 2.79 30.80 -38.33
N ASP A 170 3.63 31.09 -39.32
CA ASP A 170 4.31 30.14 -40.21
C ASP A 170 5.50 29.42 -39.55
N ARG A 171 6.02 29.95 -38.43
CA ARG A 171 7.18 29.41 -37.71
C ARG A 171 6.76 28.21 -36.84
N ARG A 172 6.94 27.01 -37.40
CA ARG A 172 6.62 25.72 -36.75
C ARG A 172 7.38 25.50 -35.43
N ASP A 173 8.60 25.99 -35.34
CA ASP A 173 9.44 25.89 -34.16
C ASP A 173 8.85 26.65 -32.96
N LEU A 174 8.30 27.85 -33.17
CA LEU A 174 7.67 28.64 -32.10
C LEU A 174 6.39 27.99 -31.58
N ARG A 175 5.58 27.42 -32.49
CA ARG A 175 4.39 26.64 -32.12
C ARG A 175 4.78 25.43 -31.29
N ARG A 176 5.78 24.68 -31.73
CA ARG A 176 6.30 23.53 -30.99
C ARG A 176 6.72 23.92 -29.57
N GLU A 177 7.53 24.95 -29.40
CA GLU A 177 7.96 25.40 -28.06
C GLU A 177 6.78 25.85 -27.19
N THR A 178 5.78 26.50 -27.78
CA THR A 178 4.55 26.91 -27.09
C THR A 178 3.79 25.70 -26.55
N ASP A 179 3.52 24.70 -27.38
CA ASP A 179 2.72 23.53 -26.98
C ASP A 179 3.46 22.67 -25.93
N PHE A 180 4.78 22.49 -26.05
CA PHE A 180 5.56 21.80 -25.01
C PHE A 180 5.57 22.56 -23.67
N LEU A 181 5.74 23.89 -23.70
CA LEU A 181 5.67 24.69 -22.47
C LEU A 181 4.27 24.70 -21.86
N LEU A 182 3.22 24.67 -22.69
CA LEU A 182 1.85 24.55 -22.25
C LEU A 182 1.60 23.20 -21.57
N ALA A 183 2.13 22.11 -22.15
CA ALA A 183 2.07 20.79 -21.55
C ALA A 183 2.79 20.72 -20.19
N ASP A 184 4.02 21.23 -20.14
CA ASP A 184 4.85 21.30 -18.92
C ASP A 184 4.22 22.21 -17.84
N SER A 185 3.35 23.14 -18.24
CA SER A 185 2.62 24.06 -17.34
C SER A 185 1.26 23.52 -16.87
N GLY A 186 0.97 22.25 -17.09
CA GLY A 186 -0.25 21.59 -16.60
C GLY A 186 -1.44 21.63 -17.56
N ALA A 187 -1.22 21.90 -18.85
CA ALA A 187 -2.26 21.90 -19.89
C ALA A 187 -1.91 20.95 -21.05
N ALA A 188 -1.38 19.76 -20.74
CA ALA A 188 -0.92 18.77 -21.72
C ALA A 188 -2.02 18.27 -22.67
N SER A 189 -3.26 18.10 -22.19
CA SER A 189 -4.39 17.73 -23.04
C SER A 189 -4.66 18.80 -24.10
N THR A 190 -4.69 20.08 -23.71
CA THR A 190 -4.88 21.20 -24.64
C THR A 190 -3.72 21.30 -25.62
N ALA A 191 -2.48 21.20 -25.14
CA ALA A 191 -1.30 21.22 -25.98
C ALA A 191 -1.30 20.12 -27.06
N PHE A 192 -1.73 18.90 -26.70
CA PHE A 192 -1.86 17.82 -27.68
C PHE A 192 -2.99 18.06 -28.69
N ASP A 193 -4.16 18.52 -28.23
CA ASP A 193 -5.30 18.79 -29.12
C ASP A 193 -4.97 19.92 -30.12
N ASP A 194 -4.23 20.95 -29.67
CA ASP A 194 -3.73 22.05 -30.49
C ASP A 194 -2.69 21.57 -31.51
N ALA A 195 -1.72 20.76 -31.06
CA ALA A 195 -0.70 20.18 -31.93
C ALA A 195 -1.30 19.23 -32.99
N GLU A 196 -2.27 18.38 -32.62
CA GLU A 196 -2.96 17.49 -33.55
C GLU A 196 -3.81 18.27 -34.55
N THR A 197 -4.46 19.35 -34.11
CA THR A 197 -5.22 20.23 -35.00
C THR A 197 -4.31 20.96 -35.99
N ALA A 198 -3.15 21.43 -35.54
CA ALA A 198 -2.14 22.05 -36.40
C ALA A 198 -1.59 21.05 -37.43
N GLU A 199 -1.28 19.81 -37.02
CA GLU A 199 -0.82 18.76 -37.92
C GLU A 199 -1.88 18.37 -38.96
N ARG A 200 -3.16 18.28 -38.55
CA ARG A 200 -4.28 18.02 -39.47
C ARG A 200 -4.47 19.15 -40.49
N ALA A 201 -4.33 20.41 -40.07
CA ALA A 201 -4.46 21.57 -40.95
C ALA A 201 -3.26 21.69 -41.92
N HIS A 202 -2.06 21.40 -41.44
CA HIS A 202 -0.81 21.56 -42.17
C HIS A 202 0.14 20.39 -41.86
N PRO A 203 0.11 19.29 -42.65
CA PRO A 203 0.96 18.14 -42.43
C PRO A 203 2.46 18.49 -42.36
N GLY A 204 3.16 17.92 -41.39
CA GLY A 204 4.55 18.22 -41.06
C GLY A 204 4.73 19.44 -40.15
N SER A 205 3.67 19.94 -39.51
CA SER A 205 3.75 20.97 -38.47
C SER A 205 4.47 20.43 -37.23
N PHE A 206 4.27 19.16 -36.91
CA PHE A 206 4.96 18.43 -35.85
C PHE A 206 5.70 17.22 -36.41
N SER A 207 6.84 16.88 -35.80
CA SER A 207 7.43 15.56 -36.05
C SER A 207 6.57 14.47 -35.38
N PRO A 208 6.56 13.23 -35.91
CA PRO A 208 5.83 12.13 -35.28
C PRO A 208 6.24 11.91 -33.81
N LEU A 209 7.53 12.10 -33.50
CA LEU A 209 8.07 12.01 -32.14
C LEU A 209 7.50 13.11 -31.23
N ALA A 210 7.47 14.35 -31.70
CA ALA A 210 6.94 15.48 -30.93
C ALA A 210 5.44 15.29 -30.64
N LEU A 211 4.66 14.91 -31.66
CA LEU A 211 3.23 14.65 -31.51
C LEU A 211 2.95 13.49 -30.55
N SER A 212 3.73 12.40 -30.65
CA SER A 212 3.59 11.24 -29.75
C SER A 212 4.00 11.58 -28.30
N THR A 213 4.96 12.49 -28.12
CA THR A 213 5.38 12.97 -26.79
C THR A 213 4.27 13.79 -26.13
N LEU A 214 3.70 14.75 -26.86
CA LEU A 214 2.54 15.52 -26.37
C LEU A 214 1.34 14.60 -26.10
N GLN A 215 1.12 13.58 -26.94
CA GLN A 215 0.06 12.60 -26.70
C GLN A 215 0.28 11.84 -25.38
N GLN A 216 1.50 11.39 -25.10
CA GLN A 216 1.81 10.70 -23.85
C GLN A 216 1.57 11.61 -22.64
N GLN A 217 2.01 12.87 -22.67
CA GLN A 217 1.78 13.83 -21.59
C GLN A 217 0.28 14.11 -21.38
N ALA A 218 -0.50 14.25 -22.47
CA ALA A 218 -1.94 14.41 -22.42
C ALA A 218 -2.62 13.19 -21.77
N LEU A 219 -2.21 11.97 -22.12
CA LEU A 219 -2.75 10.74 -21.54
C LEU A 219 -2.39 10.61 -20.05
N ALA A 220 -1.16 10.97 -19.66
CA ALA A 220 -0.76 11.01 -18.27
C ALA A 220 -1.61 12.00 -17.47
N GLN A 221 -1.89 13.19 -18.00
CA GLN A 221 -2.79 14.15 -17.37
C GLN A 221 -4.23 13.61 -17.24
N ARG A 222 -4.77 13.02 -18.32
CA ARG A 222 -6.11 12.40 -18.30
C ARG A 222 -6.20 11.24 -17.31
N LEU A 223 -5.13 10.48 -17.13
CA LEU A 223 -5.05 9.44 -16.10
C LEU A 223 -5.22 10.02 -14.69
N HIS A 224 -4.51 11.11 -14.36
CA HIS A 224 -4.64 11.76 -13.06
C HIS A 224 -6.07 12.27 -12.80
N TRP A 225 -6.71 12.87 -13.82
CA TRP A 225 -8.12 13.26 -13.71
C TRP A 225 -9.05 12.07 -13.55
N ALA A 226 -8.82 10.99 -14.29
CA ALA A 226 -9.63 9.77 -14.20
C ALA A 226 -9.56 9.12 -12.80
N ILE A 227 -8.40 9.20 -12.13
CA ILE A 227 -8.23 8.74 -10.74
C ILE A 227 -9.06 9.59 -9.78
N GLN A 228 -8.97 10.92 -9.88
CA GLN A 228 -9.77 11.83 -9.04
C GLN A 228 -11.27 11.67 -9.26
N GLU A 229 -11.68 11.50 -10.52
CA GLU A 229 -13.05 11.28 -10.93
C GLU A 229 -13.61 9.95 -10.41
N ARG A 230 -12.77 8.89 -10.38
CA ARG A 230 -13.11 7.59 -9.77
C ARG A 230 -13.47 7.76 -8.30
N ASP A 231 -12.67 8.52 -7.56
CA ASP A 231 -12.81 8.65 -6.10
C ASP A 231 -14.06 9.44 -5.68
N GLN A 232 -14.68 10.18 -6.60
CA GLN A 232 -15.90 10.95 -6.37
C GLN A 232 -17.18 10.29 -6.89
N ARG A 233 -17.13 9.01 -7.27
CA ARG A 233 -18.26 8.30 -7.89
C ARG A 233 -18.55 6.93 -7.28
N LEU A 234 -19.71 6.38 -7.63
CA LEU A 234 -20.12 5.01 -7.28
C LEU A 234 -20.49 4.21 -8.53
N GLY A 235 -20.44 2.88 -8.40
CA GLY A 235 -20.80 1.94 -9.45
C GLY A 235 -19.89 2.00 -10.67
N ALA A 236 -20.40 1.50 -11.80
CA ALA A 236 -19.64 1.41 -13.05
C ALA A 236 -19.09 2.75 -13.58
N ALA A 237 -19.68 3.88 -13.18
CA ALA A 237 -19.23 5.21 -13.59
C ALA A 237 -17.86 5.60 -13.00
N ARG A 238 -17.41 4.94 -11.91
CA ARG A 238 -16.09 5.15 -11.30
C ARG A 238 -14.95 4.93 -12.27
N VAL A 239 -15.08 3.92 -13.11
CA VAL A 239 -13.97 3.37 -13.89
C VAL A 239 -14.05 3.67 -15.38
N THR A 240 -15.13 4.33 -15.83
CA THR A 240 -15.35 4.66 -17.24
C THR A 240 -14.24 5.54 -17.81
N ALA A 241 -13.76 6.53 -17.05
CA ALA A 241 -12.67 7.41 -17.49
C ALA A 241 -11.34 6.64 -17.58
N LEU A 242 -11.07 5.74 -16.63
CA LEU A 242 -9.89 4.88 -16.64
C LEU A 242 -9.91 3.89 -17.82
N ASP A 243 -11.07 3.31 -18.15
CA ASP A 243 -11.25 2.44 -19.30
C ASP A 243 -10.95 3.19 -20.62
N ARG A 244 -11.41 4.45 -20.73
CA ARG A 244 -11.07 5.30 -21.88
C ARG A 244 -9.57 5.58 -21.97
N VAL A 245 -8.92 5.94 -20.85
CA VAL A 245 -7.47 6.17 -20.81
C VAL A 245 -6.70 4.92 -21.24
N LEU A 246 -7.07 3.73 -20.75
CA LEU A 246 -6.42 2.48 -21.14
C LEU A 246 -6.56 2.17 -22.63
N SER A 247 -7.73 2.44 -23.21
CA SER A 247 -7.97 2.28 -24.65
C SER A 247 -7.16 3.29 -25.47
N ASP A 248 -7.12 4.56 -25.04
CA ASP A 248 -6.36 5.61 -25.72
C ASP A 248 -4.84 5.37 -25.64
N GLN A 249 -4.34 4.84 -24.50
CA GLN A 249 -2.95 4.43 -24.33
C GLN A 249 -2.57 3.27 -25.25
N GLU A 250 -3.48 2.33 -25.49
CA GLU A 250 -3.24 1.21 -26.41
C GLU A 250 -3.14 1.69 -27.86
N ALA A 251 -4.05 2.59 -28.28
CA ALA A 251 -3.97 3.23 -29.59
C ALA A 251 -2.70 4.09 -29.72
N ALA A 252 -2.30 4.80 -28.66
CA ALA A 252 -1.06 5.57 -28.62
C ALA A 252 0.19 4.68 -28.78
N LEU A 253 0.24 3.54 -28.08
CA LEU A 253 1.33 2.57 -28.20
C LEU A 253 1.44 2.02 -29.63
N ALA A 254 0.32 1.68 -30.25
CA ALA A 254 0.31 1.19 -31.63
C ALA A 254 0.81 2.25 -32.63
N ARG A 255 0.38 3.51 -32.48
CA ARG A 255 0.88 4.63 -33.31
C ARG A 255 2.36 4.90 -33.09
N LEU A 256 2.81 4.83 -31.84
CA LEU A 256 4.21 4.98 -31.45
C LEU A 256 5.06 3.89 -32.10
N ASP A 257 4.69 2.62 -31.95
CA ASP A 257 5.45 1.48 -32.48
C ASP A 257 5.55 1.53 -34.02
N ALA A 258 4.46 1.93 -34.70
CA ALA A 258 4.47 2.13 -36.16
C ALA A 258 5.39 3.28 -36.61
N SER A 259 5.44 4.37 -35.84
CA SER A 259 6.29 5.53 -36.13
C SER A 259 7.76 5.25 -35.82
N ALA A 260 8.04 4.55 -34.72
CA ALA A 260 9.38 4.14 -34.30
C ALA A 260 10.02 3.19 -35.31
N ALA A 261 9.24 2.32 -35.97
CA ALA A 261 9.73 1.45 -37.03
C ALA A 261 10.24 2.20 -38.28
N GLN A 262 9.83 3.46 -38.46
CA GLN A 262 10.22 4.34 -39.56
C GLN A 262 11.22 5.42 -39.12
N ALA A 263 11.64 5.41 -37.85
CA ALA A 263 12.48 6.45 -37.27
C ALA A 263 13.92 6.38 -37.77
N THR A 264 14.59 7.54 -37.76
CA THR A 264 16.03 7.60 -38.01
C THR A 264 16.80 6.97 -36.84
N PRO A 265 18.04 6.48 -37.05
CA PRO A 265 18.88 5.99 -35.95
C PRO A 265 19.12 7.02 -34.85
N GLU A 266 19.09 8.32 -35.18
CA GLU A 266 19.26 9.42 -34.23
C GLU A 266 18.09 9.53 -33.24
N ASP A 267 16.86 9.26 -33.69
CA ASP A 267 15.66 9.33 -32.85
C ASP A 267 15.35 8.04 -32.08
N ALA A 268 16.06 6.94 -32.36
CA ALA A 268 15.75 5.62 -31.82
C ALA A 268 15.68 5.60 -30.28
N ASP A 269 16.58 6.31 -29.61
CA ASP A 269 16.62 6.40 -28.15
C ASP A 269 15.43 7.19 -27.59
N ALA A 270 15.04 8.28 -28.25
CA ALA A 270 13.89 9.08 -27.83
C ALA A 270 12.59 8.29 -27.96
N TRP A 271 12.43 7.53 -29.05
CA TRP A 271 11.29 6.61 -29.21
C TRP A 271 11.27 5.51 -28.14
N ARG A 272 12.42 4.91 -27.83
CA ARG A 272 12.53 3.92 -26.74
C ARG A 272 12.10 4.53 -25.40
N GLN A 273 12.60 5.70 -25.05
CA GLN A 273 12.25 6.39 -23.80
C GLN A 273 10.77 6.77 -23.73
N LEU A 274 10.21 7.29 -24.82
CA LEU A 274 8.79 7.62 -24.90
C LEU A 274 7.91 6.38 -24.70
N ARG A 275 8.29 5.25 -25.32
CA ARG A 275 7.61 3.97 -25.14
C ARG A 275 7.61 3.52 -23.68
N VAL A 276 8.75 3.64 -23.01
CA VAL A 276 8.89 3.31 -21.58
C VAL A 276 7.99 4.17 -20.70
N ARG A 277 7.91 5.49 -20.96
CA ARG A 277 7.01 6.39 -20.23
C ARG A 277 5.55 5.97 -20.38
N LEU A 278 5.11 5.75 -21.62
CA LEU A 278 3.72 5.36 -21.91
C LEU A 278 3.34 4.01 -21.28
N LEU A 279 4.27 3.03 -21.26
CA LEU A 279 4.06 1.76 -20.55
C LEU A 279 4.02 1.92 -19.04
N SER A 280 4.81 2.84 -18.48
CA SER A 280 4.80 3.14 -17.05
C SER A 280 3.48 3.76 -16.61
N ASP A 281 2.92 4.66 -17.43
CA ASP A 281 1.59 5.23 -17.20
C ASP A 281 0.50 4.15 -17.35
N ARG A 282 0.69 3.19 -18.27
CA ARG A 282 -0.22 2.04 -18.41
C ARG A 282 -0.20 1.12 -17.19
N LEU A 283 0.97 0.89 -16.58
CA LEU A 283 1.05 0.14 -15.32
C LEU A 283 0.19 0.82 -14.24
N LEU A 284 0.32 2.13 -14.07
CA LEU A 284 -0.49 2.88 -13.11
C LEU A 284 -1.98 2.80 -13.46
N ALA A 285 -2.36 3.02 -14.73
CA ALA A 285 -3.74 2.94 -15.17
C ALA A 285 -4.39 1.57 -14.90
N LEU A 286 -3.65 0.47 -15.11
CA LEU A 286 -4.13 -0.88 -14.79
C LEU A 286 -4.36 -1.08 -13.29
N VAL A 287 -3.43 -0.61 -12.45
CA VAL A 287 -3.56 -0.69 -10.99
C VAL A 287 -4.76 0.12 -10.50
N GLU A 288 -4.88 1.38 -10.94
CA GLU A 288 -5.98 2.26 -10.53
C GLU A 288 -7.35 1.80 -11.06
N ARG A 289 -7.36 1.04 -12.16
CA ARG A 289 -8.55 0.37 -12.69
C ARG A 289 -8.97 -0.88 -11.92
N GLY A 290 -8.15 -1.34 -10.97
CA GLY A 290 -8.37 -2.58 -10.22
C GLY A 290 -7.99 -3.84 -11.01
N ARG A 291 -7.00 -3.73 -11.91
CA ARG A 291 -6.42 -4.85 -12.69
C ARG A 291 -4.94 -5.08 -12.31
N PRO A 292 -4.61 -5.30 -11.02
CA PRO A 292 -3.22 -5.47 -10.60
C PRO A 292 -2.54 -6.71 -11.19
N ALA A 293 -3.28 -7.79 -11.46
CA ALA A 293 -2.73 -8.98 -12.13
C ALA A 293 -2.19 -8.66 -13.53
N ASP A 294 -2.89 -7.83 -14.30
CA ASP A 294 -2.45 -7.40 -15.64
C ASP A 294 -1.26 -6.43 -15.54
N ALA A 295 -1.23 -5.58 -14.52
CA ALA A 295 -0.07 -4.72 -14.25
C ALA A 295 1.18 -5.54 -13.88
N ILE A 296 1.04 -6.59 -13.07
CA ILE A 296 2.13 -7.52 -12.74
C ILE A 296 2.62 -8.23 -14.02
N ALA A 297 1.72 -8.75 -14.84
CA ALA A 297 2.10 -9.41 -16.09
C ALA A 297 2.84 -8.45 -17.05
N LEU A 298 2.37 -7.20 -17.16
CA LEU A 298 3.05 -6.17 -17.92
C LEU A 298 4.45 -5.89 -17.35
N TYR A 299 4.57 -5.66 -16.05
CA TYR A 299 5.86 -5.42 -15.39
C TYR A 299 6.85 -6.58 -15.60
N GLU A 300 6.41 -7.82 -15.44
CA GLU A 300 7.24 -9.01 -15.64
C GLU A 300 7.73 -9.12 -17.09
N SER A 301 6.89 -8.79 -18.07
CA SER A 301 7.29 -8.75 -19.49
C SER A 301 8.36 -7.68 -19.76
N LEU A 302 8.23 -6.49 -19.15
CA LEU A 302 9.18 -5.39 -19.30
C LEU A 302 10.51 -5.72 -18.64
N ARG A 303 10.47 -6.33 -17.45
CA ARG A 303 11.66 -6.83 -16.76
C ARG A 303 12.38 -7.90 -17.57
N ALA A 304 11.66 -8.85 -18.17
CA ALA A 304 12.24 -9.89 -19.02
C ALA A 304 12.90 -9.30 -20.28
N ALA A 305 12.36 -8.21 -20.82
CA ALA A 305 12.93 -7.46 -21.93
C ALA A 305 14.09 -6.52 -21.53
N GLY A 306 14.49 -6.48 -20.25
CA GLY A 306 15.56 -5.61 -19.76
C GLY A 306 15.22 -4.12 -19.78
N VAL A 307 13.92 -3.77 -19.75
CA VAL A 307 13.46 -2.39 -19.76
C VAL A 307 13.66 -1.75 -18.39
N ASP A 308 14.40 -0.64 -18.35
CA ASP A 308 14.63 0.14 -17.14
C ASP A 308 13.46 1.14 -16.92
N LEU A 309 12.62 0.85 -15.93
CA LEU A 309 11.43 1.66 -15.63
C LEU A 309 11.75 2.91 -14.79
N PRO A 310 11.10 4.06 -15.03
CA PRO A 310 11.17 5.21 -14.14
C PRO A 310 10.54 4.91 -12.77
N PHE A 311 10.80 5.78 -11.78
CA PHE A 311 10.37 5.53 -10.40
C PHE A 311 8.86 5.35 -10.24
N TRP A 312 8.03 6.11 -10.96
CA TRP A 312 6.57 5.98 -10.89
C TRP A 312 6.08 4.67 -11.52
N GLY A 313 6.76 4.15 -12.55
CA GLY A 313 6.48 2.83 -13.12
C GLY A 313 6.81 1.69 -12.16
N LEU A 314 7.94 1.81 -11.43
CA LEU A 314 8.29 0.87 -10.35
C LEU A 314 7.30 0.96 -9.18
N GLY A 315 6.89 2.18 -8.79
CA GLY A 315 5.88 2.40 -7.75
C GLY A 315 4.51 1.80 -8.11
N ALA A 316 4.09 1.92 -9.37
CA ALA A 316 2.87 1.29 -9.86
C ALA A 316 2.96 -0.25 -9.81
N ALA A 317 4.09 -0.82 -10.29
CA ALA A 317 4.31 -2.27 -10.19
C ALA A 317 4.31 -2.76 -8.73
N ALA A 318 4.97 -2.03 -7.83
CA ALA A 318 4.99 -2.33 -6.40
C ALA A 318 3.57 -2.33 -5.80
N ARG A 319 2.76 -1.31 -6.11
CA ARG A 319 1.35 -1.23 -5.70
C ARG A 319 0.54 -2.41 -6.23
N ALA A 320 0.79 -2.87 -7.45
CA ALA A 320 0.14 -4.05 -8.01
C ALA A 320 0.43 -5.32 -7.19
N PHE A 321 1.71 -5.56 -6.86
CA PHE A 321 2.09 -6.70 -5.99
C PHE A 321 1.46 -6.59 -4.59
N ALA A 322 1.44 -5.40 -3.99
CA ALA A 322 0.81 -5.20 -2.69
C ALA A 322 -0.70 -5.51 -2.72
N GLN A 323 -1.43 -5.04 -3.73
CA GLN A 323 -2.87 -5.32 -3.90
C GLN A 323 -3.19 -6.82 -4.07
N GLU A 324 -2.24 -7.61 -4.59
CA GLU A 324 -2.35 -9.06 -4.74
C GLU A 324 -1.78 -9.86 -3.53
N ARG A 325 -1.55 -9.20 -2.39
CA ARG A 325 -0.97 -9.82 -1.17
C ARG A 325 0.38 -10.47 -1.43
N ARG A 326 1.22 -9.76 -2.19
CA ARG A 326 2.60 -10.11 -2.48
C ARG A 326 3.52 -8.99 -1.99
N SER A 327 3.30 -8.50 -0.77
CA SER A 327 4.05 -7.36 -0.23
C SER A 327 5.56 -7.62 -0.16
N ILE A 328 5.98 -8.88 0.00
CA ILE A 328 7.39 -9.28 -0.07
C ILE A 328 8.04 -8.97 -1.44
N ASP A 329 7.27 -9.06 -2.52
CA ASP A 329 7.71 -8.71 -3.87
C ASP A 329 7.58 -7.19 -4.13
N ALA A 330 6.65 -6.52 -3.43
CA ALA A 330 6.44 -5.07 -3.54
C ALA A 330 7.55 -4.24 -2.89
N VAL A 331 8.05 -4.64 -1.71
CA VAL A 331 9.08 -3.92 -0.95
C VAL A 331 10.31 -3.54 -1.80
N PRO A 332 11.00 -4.47 -2.50
CA PRO A 332 12.18 -4.10 -3.28
C PRO A 332 11.86 -3.14 -4.44
N LEU A 333 10.65 -3.19 -4.99
CA LEU A 333 10.23 -2.27 -6.06
C LEU A 333 9.94 -0.88 -5.54
N TYR A 334 9.29 -0.77 -4.38
CA TYR A 334 9.11 0.50 -3.69
C TYR A 334 10.46 1.11 -3.27
N GLU A 335 11.38 0.32 -2.71
CA GLU A 335 12.73 0.78 -2.35
C GLU A 335 13.49 1.28 -3.60
N ALA A 336 13.42 0.55 -4.71
CA ALA A 336 14.00 0.96 -5.98
C ALA A 336 13.35 2.23 -6.54
N ALA A 337 12.02 2.37 -6.45
CA ALA A 337 11.29 3.57 -6.84
C ALA A 337 11.77 4.78 -6.03
N VAL A 338 11.84 4.67 -4.70
CA VAL A 338 12.32 5.74 -3.82
C VAL A 338 13.77 6.13 -4.15
N ALA A 339 14.66 5.14 -4.31
CA ALA A 339 16.06 5.39 -4.63
C ALA A 339 16.24 6.08 -5.99
N LYS A 340 15.46 5.64 -7.00
CA LYS A 340 15.52 6.19 -8.35
C LYS A 340 14.86 7.56 -8.47
N GLY A 341 13.80 7.81 -7.70
CA GLY A 341 13.09 9.09 -7.68
C GLY A 341 13.94 10.22 -7.10
N GLY A 342 14.70 9.96 -6.03
CA GLY A 342 15.63 10.94 -5.47
C GLY A 342 14.96 12.29 -5.19
N ALA A 343 15.47 13.37 -5.79
CA ALA A 343 14.92 14.71 -5.66
C ALA A 343 13.64 14.96 -6.49
N ASP A 344 13.35 14.11 -7.48
CA ASP A 344 12.19 14.22 -8.36
C ASP A 344 10.93 13.58 -7.75
N LEU A 345 11.08 12.75 -6.71
CA LEU A 345 9.98 12.20 -5.92
C LEU A 345 9.70 13.12 -4.71
N PRO A 346 8.59 13.89 -4.71
CA PRO A 346 8.25 14.76 -3.59
C PRO A 346 7.98 13.95 -2.31
N MET A 347 8.22 14.56 -1.16
CA MET A 347 7.90 13.96 0.14
C MET A 347 6.90 14.86 0.89
N PRO A 348 5.76 14.32 1.36
CA PRO A 348 5.29 12.94 1.22
C PRO A 348 4.70 12.64 -0.19
N ASP A 349 4.62 11.35 -0.52
CA ASP A 349 4.03 10.82 -1.75
C ASP A 349 3.48 9.41 -1.49
N ASP A 350 2.50 9.00 -2.28
CA ASP A 350 1.85 7.69 -2.29
C ASP A 350 2.82 6.50 -2.35
N ILE A 351 3.96 6.64 -3.03
CA ILE A 351 5.01 5.62 -3.09
C ILE A 351 5.61 5.37 -1.69
N TYR A 352 5.84 6.43 -0.91
CA TYR A 352 6.33 6.30 0.45
C TYR A 352 5.29 5.65 1.37
N PHE A 353 4.02 6.04 1.23
CA PHE A 353 2.94 5.43 2.01
C PHE A 353 2.78 3.94 1.71
N GLY A 354 2.82 3.56 0.43
CA GLY A 354 2.82 2.16 0.00
C GLY A 354 3.99 1.37 0.58
N LEU A 355 5.19 1.96 0.64
CA LEU A 355 6.36 1.31 1.23
C LEU A 355 6.22 1.09 2.75
N VAL A 356 5.69 2.06 3.49
CA VAL A 356 5.44 1.89 4.95
C VAL A 356 4.48 0.73 5.19
N TYR A 357 3.39 0.62 4.44
CA TYR A 357 2.46 -0.52 4.56
C TYR A 357 3.11 -1.85 4.14
N ALA A 358 3.88 -1.87 3.05
CA ALA A 358 4.58 -3.07 2.62
C ALA A 358 5.63 -3.55 3.64
N TYR A 359 6.29 -2.62 4.35
CA TYR A 359 7.16 -2.95 5.48
C TYR A 359 6.38 -3.55 6.66
N LEU A 360 5.20 -3.01 6.99
CA LEU A 360 4.33 -3.59 8.02
C LEU A 360 3.90 -5.01 7.67
N ASP A 361 3.46 -5.20 6.42
CA ASP A 361 2.99 -6.50 5.91
C ASP A 361 4.11 -7.55 5.85
N THR A 362 5.37 -7.14 5.78
CA THR A 362 6.53 -8.05 5.76
C THR A 362 7.25 -8.16 7.12
N GLY A 363 6.73 -7.52 8.17
CA GLY A 363 7.34 -7.54 9.51
C GLY A 363 8.63 -6.71 9.66
N ARG A 364 8.91 -5.81 8.70
CA ARG A 364 10.03 -4.85 8.71
C ARG A 364 9.67 -3.58 9.50
N PHE A 365 9.28 -3.76 10.76
CA PHE A 365 8.69 -2.69 11.59
C PHE A 365 9.63 -1.50 11.83
N GLU A 366 10.92 -1.73 11.99
CA GLU A 366 11.92 -0.65 12.19
C GLU A 366 12.07 0.21 10.94
N ASP A 367 12.00 -0.41 9.76
CA ASP A 367 12.08 0.31 8.49
C ASP A 367 10.82 1.16 8.26
N ALA A 368 9.65 0.64 8.61
CA ALA A 368 8.39 1.38 8.61
C ALA A 368 8.45 2.61 9.55
N GLU A 369 8.92 2.41 10.79
CA GLU A 369 9.08 3.46 11.78
C GLU A 369 10.08 4.54 11.33
N ALA A 370 11.25 4.12 10.80
CA ALA A 370 12.28 5.03 10.32
C ALA A 370 11.83 5.83 9.08
N LEU A 371 11.11 5.20 8.15
CA LEU A 371 10.55 5.90 7.00
C LEU A 371 9.45 6.88 7.43
N LEU A 372 8.54 6.49 8.33
CA LEU A 372 7.50 7.39 8.79
C LEU A 372 8.07 8.60 9.55
N LYS A 373 9.12 8.41 10.36
CA LYS A 373 9.80 9.54 11.01
C LYS A 373 10.37 10.54 9.99
N ARG A 374 10.95 10.06 8.88
CA ARG A 374 11.42 10.95 7.80
C ARG A 374 10.27 11.70 7.13
N LEU A 375 9.13 11.03 6.93
CA LEU A 375 7.92 11.68 6.39
C LEU A 375 7.42 12.79 7.32
N GLU A 376 7.41 12.57 8.63
CA GLU A 376 7.03 13.59 9.62
C GLU A 376 7.98 14.78 9.62
N GLU A 377 9.29 14.53 9.59
CA GLU A 377 10.32 15.58 9.54
C GLU A 377 10.20 16.44 8.26
N ALA A 378 9.84 15.82 7.13
CA ALA A 378 9.61 16.50 5.86
C ALA A 378 8.25 17.21 5.78
N THR A 379 7.29 16.87 6.66
CA THR A 379 5.90 17.34 6.58
C THR A 379 5.50 18.09 7.85
N PRO A 380 6.03 19.30 8.10
CA PRO A 380 5.66 20.09 9.27
C PRO A 380 4.19 20.53 9.20
N ALA A 381 3.55 20.73 10.35
CA ALA A 381 2.14 21.17 10.45
C ALA A 381 1.87 22.53 9.77
N LEU A 382 2.88 23.39 9.71
CA LEU A 382 2.81 24.70 9.06
C LEU A 382 3.84 24.77 7.93
N MET A 383 3.44 25.31 6.79
CA MET A 383 4.33 25.55 5.66
C MET A 383 5.32 26.68 5.99
N ARG A 384 6.62 26.45 5.76
CA ARG A 384 7.69 27.40 6.12
C ARG A 384 7.96 28.47 5.05
N LEU A 385 7.64 28.20 3.78
CA LEU A 385 7.99 29.02 2.62
C LEU A 385 6.77 29.58 1.89
N THR A 386 5.70 29.88 2.62
CA THR A 386 4.48 30.48 2.06
C THR A 386 4.50 32.00 2.19
N PRO A 387 3.89 32.75 1.23
CA PRO A 387 3.75 34.20 1.34
C PRO A 387 3.07 34.65 2.64
N GLU A 388 2.20 33.80 3.19
CA GLU A 388 1.56 33.97 4.49
C GLU A 388 2.23 33.04 5.51
N ALA A 389 2.81 33.60 6.57
CA ALA A 389 3.39 32.83 7.65
C ALA A 389 2.30 32.05 8.41
N GLY A 390 2.57 30.79 8.73
CA GLY A 390 1.65 29.95 9.50
C GLY A 390 0.52 29.31 8.69
N ARG A 391 0.65 29.22 7.36
CA ARG A 391 -0.29 28.47 6.53
C ARG A 391 -0.27 26.98 6.92
N PRO A 392 -1.41 26.34 7.23
CA PRO A 392 -1.47 24.90 7.51
C PRO A 392 -0.98 24.08 6.32
N ASN A 393 -0.23 23.02 6.60
CA ASN A 393 0.18 22.05 5.61
C ASN A 393 -0.91 20.97 5.47
N GLY A 394 -1.57 20.90 4.31
CA GLY A 394 -2.61 19.89 4.05
C GLY A 394 -2.09 18.46 4.14
N GLN A 395 -0.82 18.22 3.77
CA GLN A 395 -0.21 16.88 3.81
C GLN A 395 0.11 16.39 5.23
N TYR A 396 0.13 17.31 6.22
CA TYR A 396 0.36 16.95 7.61
C TYR A 396 -0.73 16.01 8.15
N THR A 397 -1.97 16.14 7.66
CA THR A 397 -3.06 15.30 8.14
C THR A 397 -2.87 13.84 7.76
N ASP A 398 -2.35 13.58 6.56
CA ASP A 398 -2.15 12.22 6.05
C ASP A 398 -1.03 11.51 6.84
N VAL A 399 0.09 12.22 7.06
CA VAL A 399 1.24 11.67 7.79
C VAL A 399 0.91 11.44 9.27
N SER A 400 0.21 12.38 9.92
CA SER A 400 -0.22 12.23 11.32
C SER A 400 -1.25 11.12 11.51
N GLY A 401 -2.17 10.92 10.57
CA GLY A 401 -3.09 9.78 10.56
C GLY A 401 -2.33 8.46 10.42
N MET A 402 -1.34 8.41 9.52
CA MET A 402 -0.48 7.25 9.33
C MET A 402 0.30 6.87 10.59
N ARG A 403 0.73 7.84 11.40
CA ARG A 403 1.35 7.58 12.72
C ARG A 403 0.42 6.82 13.66
N GLY A 404 -0.84 7.23 13.75
CA GLY A 404 -1.84 6.50 14.54
C GLY A 404 -2.08 5.09 14.01
N LEU A 405 -2.19 4.92 12.69
CA LEU A 405 -2.36 3.61 12.06
C LEU A 405 -1.14 2.70 12.24
N LEU A 406 0.08 3.24 12.15
CA LEU A 406 1.31 2.49 12.43
C LEU A 406 1.32 1.96 13.87
N GLN A 407 0.96 2.80 14.84
CA GLN A 407 0.82 2.37 16.24
C GLN A 407 -0.21 1.24 16.37
N LEU A 408 -1.35 1.37 15.68
CA LEU A 408 -2.41 0.37 15.72
C LEU A 408 -1.97 -0.97 15.11
N TYR A 409 -1.41 -0.95 13.90
CA TYR A 409 -0.97 -2.14 13.16
C TYR A 409 0.33 -2.77 13.70
N THR A 410 1.01 -2.09 14.63
CA THR A 410 2.14 -2.63 15.41
C THR A 410 1.75 -3.06 16.82
N ASP A 411 0.45 -3.28 17.05
CA ASP A 411 -0.13 -3.78 18.31
C ASP A 411 0.10 -2.83 19.52
N ARG A 412 0.19 -1.53 19.25
CA ARG A 412 0.27 -0.45 20.27
C ARG A 412 -1.06 0.31 20.36
N ALA A 413 -2.15 -0.42 20.51
CA ALA A 413 -3.52 0.12 20.49
C ALA A 413 -3.78 1.24 21.52
N THR A 414 -3.11 1.19 22.68
CA THR A 414 -3.22 2.27 23.69
C THR A 414 -2.65 3.61 23.19
N LEU A 415 -1.53 3.58 22.47
CA LEU A 415 -0.97 4.80 21.85
C LEU A 415 -1.86 5.26 20.69
N ALA A 416 -2.34 4.32 19.87
CA ALA A 416 -3.26 4.64 18.78
C ALA A 416 -4.53 5.34 19.29
N GLN A 417 -5.13 4.86 20.39
CA GLN A 417 -6.29 5.51 21.01
C GLN A 417 -5.99 6.95 21.43
N GLN A 418 -4.84 7.20 22.06
CA GLN A 418 -4.44 8.54 22.47
C GLN A 418 -4.23 9.46 21.25
N SER A 419 -3.53 8.95 20.22
CA SER A 419 -3.31 9.65 18.97
C SER A 419 -4.63 10.00 18.29
N PHE A 420 -5.49 9.02 18.01
CA PHE A 420 -6.75 9.27 17.33
C PHE A 420 -7.73 10.10 18.16
N SER A 421 -7.77 9.96 19.49
CA SER A 421 -8.58 10.85 20.33
C SER A 421 -8.16 12.32 20.18
N THR A 422 -6.85 12.59 20.08
CA THR A 422 -6.32 13.94 19.87
C THR A 422 -6.65 14.43 18.45
N LEU A 423 -6.40 13.60 17.45
CA LEU A 423 -6.61 13.94 16.04
C LEU A 423 -8.08 14.21 15.72
N THR A 424 -9.01 13.37 16.20
CA THR A 424 -10.45 13.61 16.04
C THR A 424 -10.95 14.79 16.87
N GLY A 425 -10.28 15.12 17.98
CA GLY A 425 -10.59 16.34 18.74
C GLY A 425 -10.23 17.61 17.98
N ASN A 426 -9.13 17.59 17.22
CA ASN A 426 -8.66 18.74 16.43
C ASN A 426 -9.38 18.87 15.08
N ALA A 427 -9.70 17.75 14.43
CA ALA A 427 -10.35 17.71 13.12
C ALA A 427 -11.43 16.61 13.07
N PRO A 428 -12.61 16.83 13.66
CA PRO A 428 -13.63 15.79 13.83
C PRO A 428 -14.24 15.28 12.52
N LEU A 429 -14.21 16.08 11.45
CA LEU A 429 -14.71 15.71 10.11
C LEU A 429 -13.62 15.15 9.18
N ASN A 430 -12.39 14.93 9.66
CA ASN A 430 -11.35 14.30 8.85
C ASN A 430 -11.60 12.79 8.73
N ALA A 431 -11.86 12.31 7.52
CA ALA A 431 -12.21 10.93 7.24
C ALA A 431 -11.13 9.92 7.68
N GLY A 432 -9.85 10.22 7.45
CA GLY A 432 -8.73 9.35 7.84
C GLY A 432 -8.61 9.20 9.37
N TYR A 433 -8.87 10.27 10.12
CA TYR A 433 -8.85 10.23 11.58
C TYR A 433 -10.06 9.50 12.15
N ALA A 434 -11.25 9.73 11.58
CA ALA A 434 -12.47 9.00 11.94
C ALA A 434 -12.29 7.48 11.69
N TYR A 435 -11.73 7.11 10.53
CA TYR A 435 -11.40 5.73 10.19
C TYR A 435 -10.46 5.10 11.20
N GLY A 436 -9.33 5.76 11.50
CA GLY A 436 -8.35 5.26 12.46
C GLY A 436 -8.93 5.11 13.87
N ALA A 437 -9.82 6.01 14.28
CA ALA A 437 -10.51 5.92 15.56
C ALA A 437 -11.53 4.76 15.59
N GLY A 438 -12.28 4.55 14.51
CA GLY A 438 -13.17 3.39 14.35
C GLY A 438 -12.41 2.06 14.39
N GLN A 439 -11.28 1.98 13.67
CA GLN A 439 -10.38 0.82 13.71
C GLN A 439 -9.81 0.57 15.10
N THR A 440 -9.50 1.64 15.83
CA THR A 440 -9.00 1.53 17.20
C THR A 440 -10.05 0.87 18.09
N GLU A 441 -11.29 1.34 18.14
CA GLU A 441 -12.33 0.70 18.97
C GLU A 441 -12.49 -0.78 18.64
N ARG A 442 -12.44 -1.12 17.34
CA ARG A 442 -12.58 -2.49 16.86
C ARG A 442 -11.46 -3.40 17.37
N LEU A 443 -10.21 -2.97 17.24
CA LEU A 443 -9.03 -3.72 17.69
C LEU A 443 -8.84 -3.68 19.22
N ARG A 444 -9.61 -2.85 19.93
CA ARG A 444 -9.63 -2.76 21.39
C ARG A 444 -10.75 -3.57 22.04
N GLU A 445 -11.43 -4.44 21.29
CA GLU A 445 -12.57 -5.25 21.74
C GLU A 445 -13.82 -4.43 22.10
N HIS A 446 -14.04 -3.29 21.42
CA HIS A 446 -15.25 -2.45 21.53
C HIS A 446 -16.10 -2.46 20.24
N PRO A 447 -16.66 -3.61 19.85
CA PRO A 447 -17.43 -3.76 18.62
C PRO A 447 -18.64 -2.83 18.48
N GLU A 448 -19.44 -2.55 19.52
CA GLU A 448 -20.58 -1.61 19.33
C GLU A 448 -20.14 -0.14 19.27
N ALA A 449 -19.07 0.27 19.96
CA ALA A 449 -18.48 1.59 19.73
C ALA A 449 -17.91 1.73 18.31
N ALA A 450 -17.29 0.67 17.77
CA ALA A 450 -16.77 0.67 16.40
C ALA A 450 -17.89 0.80 15.35
N VAL A 451 -19.00 0.06 15.51
CA VAL A 451 -20.17 0.18 14.62
C VAL A 451 -20.69 1.62 14.62
N ALA A 452 -20.91 2.23 15.79
CA ALA A 452 -21.42 3.59 15.89
C ALA A 452 -20.49 4.63 15.21
N ARG A 453 -19.17 4.48 15.35
CA ARG A 453 -18.19 5.37 14.70
C ARG A 453 -18.22 5.24 13.17
N PHE A 454 -18.23 4.01 12.65
CA PHE A 454 -18.26 3.80 11.20
C PHE A 454 -19.61 4.15 10.57
N GLU A 455 -20.72 3.98 11.30
CA GLU A 455 -22.04 4.45 10.88
C GLU A 455 -22.07 5.97 10.74
N ALA A 456 -21.55 6.70 11.73
CA ALA A 456 -21.42 8.16 11.67
C ALA A 456 -20.51 8.60 10.50
N GLN A 457 -19.34 7.97 10.34
CA GLN A 457 -18.43 8.28 9.23
C GLN A 457 -19.08 8.02 7.87
N ALA A 458 -19.81 6.92 7.70
CA ALA A 458 -20.49 6.60 6.45
C ALA A 458 -21.64 7.57 6.13
N ALA A 459 -22.25 8.20 7.15
CA ALA A 459 -23.24 9.24 6.96
C ALA A 459 -22.61 10.56 6.45
N ASP A 460 -21.46 10.94 7.00
CA ASP A 460 -20.73 12.15 6.60
C ASP A 460 -19.96 11.99 5.28
N GLN A 461 -19.46 10.78 4.99
CA GLN A 461 -18.60 10.46 3.85
C GLN A 461 -19.10 9.21 3.10
N PRO A 462 -20.24 9.30 2.38
CA PRO A 462 -20.88 8.13 1.76
C PRO A 462 -20.08 7.49 0.62
N TYR A 463 -19.06 8.18 0.08
CA TYR A 463 -18.18 7.71 -0.99
C TYR A 463 -16.88 7.08 -0.48
N ASP A 464 -16.58 7.18 0.82
CA ASP A 464 -15.35 6.65 1.40
C ASP A 464 -15.43 5.11 1.50
N ILE A 465 -14.63 4.44 0.66
CA ILE A 465 -14.57 2.98 0.59
C ILE A 465 -14.07 2.39 1.91
N SER A 466 -13.08 3.00 2.54
CA SER A 466 -12.49 2.50 3.77
C SER A 466 -13.45 2.65 4.94
N ALA A 467 -14.25 3.73 4.99
CA ALA A 467 -15.35 3.86 5.95
C ALA A 467 -16.39 2.73 5.80
N ARG A 468 -16.83 2.46 4.56
CA ARG A 468 -17.83 1.42 4.26
C ARG A 468 -17.28 0.02 4.55
N ALA A 469 -16.03 -0.24 4.20
CA ALA A 469 -15.32 -1.48 4.50
C ALA A 469 -15.18 -1.69 6.01
N GLY A 470 -14.74 -0.66 6.74
CA GLY A 470 -14.64 -0.66 8.19
C GLY A 470 -15.97 -0.91 8.89
N HIS A 471 -17.06 -0.35 8.36
CA HIS A 471 -18.42 -0.60 8.87
C HIS A 471 -18.83 -2.07 8.74
N VAL A 472 -18.58 -2.70 7.57
CA VAL A 472 -18.87 -4.13 7.39
C VAL A 472 -18.10 -4.97 8.41
N GLU A 473 -16.81 -4.72 8.57
CA GLU A 473 -15.98 -5.44 9.54
C GLU A 473 -16.47 -5.24 10.98
N ALA A 474 -16.85 -4.02 11.36
CA ALA A 474 -17.42 -3.75 12.69
C ALA A 474 -18.76 -4.47 12.93
N LEU A 475 -19.62 -4.55 11.91
CA LEU A 475 -20.87 -5.31 11.99
C LEU A 475 -20.61 -6.82 12.16
N LEU A 476 -19.57 -7.37 11.50
CA LEU A 476 -19.16 -8.76 11.70
C LEU A 476 -18.67 -9.00 13.14
N ASP A 477 -17.83 -8.12 13.67
CA ASP A 477 -17.32 -8.19 15.06
C ASP A 477 -18.46 -8.03 16.09
N ALA A 478 -19.49 -7.27 15.74
CA ALA A 478 -20.70 -7.09 16.55
C ALA A 478 -21.75 -8.21 16.38
N GLY A 479 -21.53 -9.21 15.52
CA GLY A 479 -22.48 -10.29 15.27
C GLY A 479 -23.74 -9.88 14.48
N GLU A 480 -23.74 -8.72 13.84
CA GLU A 480 -24.83 -8.19 13.01
C GLU A 480 -24.70 -8.69 11.55
N PHE A 481 -24.68 -10.01 11.36
CA PHE A 481 -24.28 -10.63 10.09
C PHE A 481 -25.19 -10.27 8.91
N ARG A 482 -26.50 -10.12 9.11
CA ARG A 482 -27.44 -9.72 8.04
C ARG A 482 -27.09 -8.33 7.51
N GLN A 483 -26.92 -7.36 8.42
CA GLN A 483 -26.54 -6.01 8.05
C GLN A 483 -25.15 -5.98 7.41
N ALA A 484 -24.20 -6.75 7.97
CA ALA A 484 -22.85 -6.88 7.39
C ALA A 484 -22.92 -7.40 5.94
N ARG A 485 -23.74 -8.42 5.67
CA ARG A 485 -23.93 -8.97 4.32
C ARG A 485 -24.55 -7.95 3.38
N GLU A 486 -25.66 -7.31 3.75
CA GLU A 486 -26.33 -6.31 2.91
C GLU A 486 -25.40 -5.15 2.54
N ARG A 487 -24.63 -4.65 3.52
CA ARG A 487 -23.64 -3.57 3.32
C ARG A 487 -22.46 -4.03 2.46
N ALA A 488 -21.98 -5.26 2.65
CA ALA A 488 -20.90 -5.82 1.85
C ALA A 488 -21.33 -6.06 0.40
N GLU A 489 -22.53 -6.60 0.17
CA GLU A 489 -23.10 -6.80 -1.17
C GLU A 489 -23.30 -5.46 -1.90
N SER A 490 -23.80 -4.44 -1.20
CA SER A 490 -23.88 -3.08 -1.74
C SER A 490 -22.50 -2.51 -2.08
N LEU A 491 -21.52 -2.66 -1.19
CA LEU A 491 -20.15 -2.20 -1.43
C LEU A 491 -19.50 -2.93 -2.62
N ALA A 492 -19.71 -4.24 -2.74
CA ALA A 492 -19.20 -5.05 -3.84
C ALA A 492 -19.87 -4.72 -5.19
N ALA A 493 -21.15 -4.33 -5.17
CA ALA A 493 -21.85 -3.85 -6.36
C ALA A 493 -21.35 -2.46 -6.80
N ASP A 494 -21.06 -1.58 -5.83
CA ASP A 494 -20.60 -0.22 -6.10
C ASP A 494 -19.13 -0.14 -6.52
N VAL A 495 -18.27 -1.00 -5.96
CA VAL A 495 -16.81 -0.94 -6.11
C VAL A 495 -16.20 -2.35 -6.25
N PRO A 496 -16.60 -3.15 -7.27
CA PRO A 496 -16.10 -4.52 -7.45
C PRO A 496 -14.59 -4.60 -7.74
N GLU A 497 -13.99 -3.52 -8.25
CA GLU A 497 -12.60 -3.48 -8.69
C GLU A 497 -11.60 -3.27 -7.54
N ALA A 498 -12.03 -2.79 -6.37
CA ALA A 498 -11.15 -2.41 -5.27
C ALA A 498 -10.59 -3.63 -4.51
N ALA A 499 -9.29 -3.60 -4.22
CA ALA A 499 -8.63 -4.67 -3.45
C ALA A 499 -9.14 -4.77 -2.01
N GLU A 500 -9.46 -3.65 -1.37
CA GLU A 500 -10.04 -3.60 -0.01
C GLU A 500 -11.40 -4.30 0.04
N VAL A 501 -12.26 -4.09 -0.95
CA VAL A 501 -13.58 -4.75 -1.04
C VAL A 501 -13.45 -6.26 -1.21
N ARG A 502 -12.50 -6.71 -2.05
CA ARG A 502 -12.17 -8.15 -2.14
C ARG A 502 -11.70 -8.72 -0.80
N ASP A 503 -11.01 -7.93 0.02
CA ASP A 503 -10.58 -8.39 1.34
C ASP A 503 -11.71 -8.52 2.34
N VAL A 504 -12.58 -7.51 2.40
CA VAL A 504 -13.79 -7.54 3.23
C VAL A 504 -14.64 -8.75 2.88
N GLU A 505 -14.83 -9.05 1.59
CA GLU A 505 -15.55 -10.25 1.15
C GLU A 505 -14.87 -11.55 1.61
N ARG A 506 -13.53 -11.66 1.53
CA ARG A 506 -12.82 -12.83 2.07
C ARG A 506 -13.03 -12.99 3.57
N LYS A 507 -12.93 -11.90 4.34
CA LYS A 507 -13.15 -11.90 5.79
C LYS A 507 -14.60 -12.28 6.14
N ARG A 508 -15.58 -11.67 5.45
CA ARG A 508 -17.01 -11.99 5.61
C ARG A 508 -17.27 -13.47 5.36
N ARG A 509 -16.80 -14.00 4.22
CA ARG A 509 -17.02 -15.41 3.88
C ARG A 509 -16.36 -16.34 4.91
N ALA A 510 -15.17 -16.04 5.40
CA ALA A 510 -14.52 -16.83 6.45
C ALA A 510 -15.24 -16.75 7.82
N ALA A 511 -15.87 -15.62 8.13
CA ALA A 511 -16.64 -15.43 9.36
C ALA A 511 -17.99 -16.16 9.32
N THR A 512 -18.66 -16.17 8.15
CA THR A 512 -20.03 -16.69 7.99
C THR A 512 -20.10 -18.08 7.35
N GLY A 513 -19.00 -18.55 6.77
CA GLY A 513 -18.89 -19.82 6.05
C GLY A 513 -18.91 -21.08 6.94
N PRO A 514 -18.95 -22.27 6.31
CA PRO A 514 -18.77 -23.52 7.02
C PRO A 514 -17.38 -23.59 7.66
N ARG A 515 -17.26 -24.25 8.80
CA ARG A 515 -16.02 -24.28 9.59
C ARG A 515 -15.81 -25.64 10.23
N LEU A 516 -14.55 -26.07 10.27
CA LEU A 516 -14.08 -27.17 11.08
C LEU A 516 -13.18 -26.63 12.20
N ASP A 517 -13.55 -26.95 13.44
CA ASP A 517 -12.73 -26.71 14.62
C ASP A 517 -12.33 -28.06 15.23
N VAL A 518 -11.06 -28.22 15.58
CA VAL A 518 -10.51 -29.45 16.20
C VAL A 518 -9.60 -29.07 17.36
N ASP A 519 -9.91 -29.62 18.52
CA ASP A 519 -9.10 -29.52 19.74
C ASP A 519 -8.63 -30.92 20.11
N ALA A 520 -7.33 -31.13 20.21
CA ALA A 520 -6.74 -32.40 20.56
C ALA A 520 -5.71 -32.23 21.68
N GLU A 521 -5.78 -33.10 22.66
CA GLU A 521 -4.84 -33.14 23.78
C GLU A 521 -4.48 -34.58 24.12
N ALA A 522 -3.24 -34.79 24.55
CA ALA A 522 -2.83 -36.04 25.13
C ALA A 522 -1.86 -35.77 26.27
N SER A 523 -2.06 -36.46 27.39
CA SER A 523 -1.27 -36.27 28.60
C SER A 523 -0.82 -37.63 29.18
N SER A 524 0.28 -37.61 29.92
CA SER A 524 0.80 -38.77 30.62
C SER A 524 1.45 -38.39 31.95
N GLY A 525 1.35 -39.28 32.92
CA GLY A 525 1.70 -39.01 34.31
C GLY A 525 0.52 -38.44 35.11
N GLY A 526 0.55 -38.61 36.43
CA GLY A 526 -0.50 -38.21 37.35
C GLY A 526 -1.57 -39.29 37.60
N ALA A 527 -1.30 -40.17 38.56
CA ALA A 527 -2.15 -41.32 38.86
C ALA A 527 -3.48 -40.95 39.53
N ALA A 528 -3.60 -39.75 40.11
CA ALA A 528 -4.83 -39.27 40.74
C ALA A 528 -5.94 -39.02 39.70
N ILE A 529 -5.60 -38.55 38.50
CA ILE A 529 -6.54 -38.30 37.40
C ILE A 529 -6.54 -39.46 36.41
N ALA A 530 -5.42 -39.66 35.70
CA ALA A 530 -5.21 -40.75 34.74
C ALA A 530 -3.72 -40.92 34.43
N ASN A 531 -3.25 -42.16 34.34
CA ASN A 531 -1.85 -42.47 34.01
C ASN A 531 -1.48 -42.00 32.59
N ARG A 532 -2.42 -42.15 31.66
CA ARG A 532 -2.35 -41.68 30.27
C ARG A 532 -3.74 -41.35 29.79
N GLU A 533 -3.89 -40.24 29.09
CA GLU A 533 -5.16 -39.85 28.49
C GLU A 533 -4.95 -39.15 27.15
N TRP A 534 -5.98 -39.20 26.31
CA TRP A 534 -6.10 -38.30 25.17
C TRP A 534 -7.57 -37.99 24.91
N ARG A 535 -7.83 -36.80 24.38
CA ARG A 535 -9.14 -36.33 23.96
C ARG A 535 -9.01 -35.56 22.65
N ILE A 536 -9.97 -35.77 21.76
CA ILE A 536 -10.15 -35.04 20.52
C ILE A 536 -11.60 -34.57 20.48
N ASP A 537 -11.79 -33.27 20.53
CA ASP A 537 -13.04 -32.60 20.27
C ASP A 537 -13.02 -32.06 18.83
N SER A 538 -14.12 -32.23 18.10
CA SER A 538 -14.24 -31.78 16.73
C SER A 538 -15.64 -31.22 16.51
N ARG A 539 -15.72 -30.02 15.94
CA ARG A 539 -16.97 -29.35 15.59
C ARG A 539 -16.95 -29.04 14.10
N LEU A 540 -17.92 -29.59 13.37
CA LEU A 540 -18.18 -29.25 11.98
C LEU A 540 -19.46 -28.41 11.92
N SER A 541 -19.33 -27.15 11.55
CA SER A 541 -20.45 -26.20 11.45
C SER A 541 -20.77 -25.88 9.99
N SER A 542 -22.06 -25.74 9.67
CA SER A 542 -22.50 -25.15 8.42
C SER A 542 -22.12 -23.68 8.31
N GLY A 543 -22.24 -23.11 7.11
CA GLY A 543 -22.35 -21.66 6.98
C GLY A 543 -23.62 -21.14 7.65
N LEU A 544 -23.69 -19.82 7.85
CA LEU A 544 -24.90 -19.17 8.37
C LEU A 544 -26.07 -19.35 7.38
N ILE A 545 -27.19 -19.83 7.91
CA ILE A 545 -28.49 -19.93 7.25
C ILE A 545 -29.33 -18.76 7.75
N ASP A 546 -29.91 -17.99 6.83
CA ASP A 546 -30.63 -16.74 7.14
C ASP A 546 -29.80 -15.76 8.01
N ASP A 547 -28.48 -15.72 7.77
CA ASP A 547 -27.52 -14.87 8.48
C ASP A 547 -27.49 -15.02 10.02
N GLN A 548 -28.10 -16.07 10.57
CA GLN A 548 -28.28 -16.22 12.01
C GLN A 548 -28.14 -17.65 12.51
N TRP A 549 -28.46 -18.65 11.70
CA TRP A 549 -28.54 -20.04 12.13
C TRP A 549 -27.37 -20.88 11.63
N ARG A 550 -26.88 -21.81 12.43
CA ARG A 550 -25.95 -22.87 12.00
C ARG A 550 -26.46 -24.22 12.46
N VAL A 551 -26.38 -25.21 11.57
CA VAL A 551 -26.43 -26.61 11.97
C VAL A 551 -25.00 -27.07 12.17
N PHE A 552 -24.74 -27.83 13.22
CA PHE A 552 -23.40 -28.36 13.49
C PHE A 552 -23.45 -29.81 13.96
N TYR A 553 -22.33 -30.49 13.76
CA TYR A 553 -22.03 -31.78 14.35
C TYR A 553 -20.85 -31.65 15.30
N ASP A 554 -21.05 -32.06 16.54
CA ASP A 554 -20.01 -32.15 17.57
C ASP A 554 -19.61 -33.60 17.78
N GLN A 555 -18.32 -33.85 17.89
CA GLN A 555 -17.75 -35.14 18.23
C GLN A 555 -16.71 -34.99 19.33
N THR A 556 -16.79 -35.84 20.34
CA THR A 556 -15.74 -36.01 21.33
C THR A 556 -15.30 -37.47 21.32
N LEU A 557 -14.01 -37.69 21.11
CA LEU A 557 -13.36 -38.99 21.23
C LEU A 557 -12.31 -38.89 22.33
N GLY A 558 -12.21 -39.90 23.17
CA GLY A 558 -11.16 -39.93 24.16
C GLY A 558 -10.94 -41.29 24.79
N ARG A 559 -9.80 -41.41 25.44
CA ARG A 559 -9.43 -42.60 26.21
C ARG A 559 -8.61 -42.21 27.42
N GLY A 560 -8.95 -42.79 28.56
CA GLY A 560 -8.18 -42.71 29.79
C GLY A 560 -7.71 -44.10 30.23
N THR A 561 -6.43 -44.22 30.56
CA THR A 561 -5.84 -45.37 31.24
C THR A 561 -5.55 -44.99 32.68
N THR A 562 -6.21 -45.67 33.61
CA THR A 562 -6.10 -45.44 35.06
C THR A 562 -5.56 -46.70 35.75
N ASP A 563 -5.30 -46.60 37.05
CA ASP A 563 -4.96 -47.71 37.94
C ASP A 563 -6.14 -48.67 38.18
N ILE A 564 -7.38 -48.17 38.13
CA ILE A 564 -8.60 -48.96 38.34
C ILE A 564 -9.20 -49.52 37.03
N GLY A 565 -8.63 -49.19 35.87
CA GLY A 565 -9.07 -49.68 34.57
C GLY A 565 -8.90 -48.69 33.41
N ASN A 566 -9.42 -49.04 32.24
CA ASN A 566 -9.42 -48.20 31.05
C ASN A 566 -10.84 -47.77 30.69
N ALA A 567 -11.01 -46.51 30.28
CA ALA A 567 -12.26 -46.00 29.75
C ALA A 567 -12.05 -45.48 28.32
N ASN A 568 -12.97 -45.80 27.42
CA ASN A 568 -13.05 -45.22 26.09
C ASN A 568 -14.36 -44.45 25.98
N TRP A 569 -14.30 -43.19 25.57
CA TRP A 569 -15.46 -42.35 25.43
C TRP A 569 -15.57 -41.86 23.99
N ALA A 570 -16.75 -42.04 23.41
CA ALA A 570 -17.09 -41.50 22.10
C ALA A 570 -18.50 -40.92 22.20
N ARG A 571 -18.63 -39.63 21.93
CA ARG A 571 -19.89 -38.90 21.94
C ARG A 571 -20.03 -38.14 20.64
N GLY A 572 -21.17 -38.28 19.98
CA GLY A 572 -21.54 -37.50 18.81
C GLY A 572 -22.81 -36.72 19.09
N GLY A 573 -22.94 -35.52 18.53
CA GLY A 573 -24.14 -34.70 18.70
C GLY A 573 -24.46 -33.88 17.47
N LEU A 574 -25.75 -33.69 17.23
CA LEU A 574 -26.27 -32.78 16.22
C LEU A 574 -26.94 -31.61 16.91
N GLY A 575 -26.56 -30.40 16.52
CA GLY A 575 -27.03 -29.20 17.17
C GLY A 575 -27.35 -28.07 16.22
N LEU A 576 -28.01 -27.08 16.80
CA LEU A 576 -28.44 -25.85 16.15
C LEU A 576 -27.93 -24.68 16.99
N SER A 577 -27.31 -23.71 16.32
CA SER A 577 -26.85 -22.45 16.90
C SER A 577 -27.58 -21.30 16.24
N TRP A 578 -27.97 -20.31 17.04
CA TRP A 578 -28.54 -19.03 16.63
C TRP A 578 -27.66 -17.91 17.14
N GLN A 579 -27.34 -16.94 16.29
CA GLN A 579 -26.56 -15.77 16.65
C GLN A 579 -27.14 -14.53 15.98
N GLN A 580 -27.37 -13.47 16.77
CA GLN A 580 -27.76 -12.16 16.25
C GLN A 580 -27.28 -11.07 17.20
N GLY A 581 -26.40 -10.20 16.70
CA GLY A 581 -25.91 -9.03 17.42
C GLY A 581 -25.29 -9.42 18.76
N ARG A 582 -25.99 -9.06 19.84
CA ARG A 582 -25.56 -9.29 21.23
C ARG A 582 -25.80 -10.70 21.76
N TRP A 583 -26.52 -11.53 21.03
CA TRP A 583 -26.96 -12.84 21.49
C TRP A 583 -26.36 -13.98 20.69
N MET A 584 -26.01 -15.06 21.37
CA MET A 584 -25.80 -16.38 20.78
C MET A 584 -26.48 -17.42 21.67
N ALA A 585 -27.19 -18.37 21.06
CA ALA A 585 -27.78 -19.50 21.76
C ALA A 585 -27.58 -20.78 20.94
N GLU A 586 -27.18 -21.86 21.58
CA GLU A 586 -27.07 -23.16 20.92
C GLU A 586 -27.64 -24.28 21.78
N GLY A 587 -28.10 -25.33 21.10
CA GLY A 587 -28.55 -26.57 21.70
C GLY A 587 -28.11 -27.76 20.86
N VAL A 588 -27.73 -28.85 21.51
CA VAL A 588 -27.24 -30.06 20.87
C VAL A 588 -27.87 -31.30 21.52
N LEU A 589 -28.33 -32.21 20.68
CA LEU A 589 -28.75 -33.56 21.08
C LEU A 589 -27.57 -34.50 20.89
N GLN A 590 -27.22 -35.25 21.93
CA GLN A 590 -25.98 -36.01 21.98
C GLN A 590 -26.23 -37.47 22.30
N HIS A 591 -25.38 -38.33 21.74
CA HIS A 591 -25.33 -39.75 22.03
C HIS A 591 -23.90 -40.18 22.36
N ALA A 592 -23.71 -40.79 23.53
CA ALA A 592 -22.45 -41.37 23.99
C ALA A 592 -22.48 -42.90 23.97
N ASN A 593 -21.32 -43.51 23.66
CA ASN A 593 -21.15 -44.96 23.59
C ASN A 593 -21.25 -45.67 24.96
N SER A 594 -21.08 -44.94 26.07
CA SER A 594 -20.93 -45.46 27.42
C SER A 594 -21.42 -44.43 28.46
N GLY A 595 -21.47 -44.82 29.73
CA GLY A 595 -21.96 -43.99 30.83
C GLY A 595 -23.47 -44.11 31.08
N PRO A 596 -23.98 -43.48 32.17
CA PRO A 596 -25.39 -43.52 32.54
C PRO A 596 -26.27 -42.54 31.74
N TYR A 597 -25.70 -41.45 31.24
CA TYR A 597 -26.42 -40.38 30.52
C TYR A 597 -26.17 -40.44 29.01
N ARG A 598 -26.28 -41.63 28.42
CA ARG A 598 -25.90 -41.87 27.01
C ARG A 598 -26.64 -40.99 26.02
N ASN A 599 -27.90 -40.68 26.29
CA ASN A 599 -28.65 -39.69 25.52
C ASN A 599 -28.76 -38.44 26.40
N SER A 600 -28.13 -37.36 25.96
CA SER A 600 -28.07 -36.11 26.70
C SER A 600 -28.40 -34.94 25.79
N VAL A 601 -28.65 -33.80 26.42
CA VAL A 601 -28.74 -32.51 25.75
C VAL A 601 -27.70 -31.59 26.36
N ALA A 602 -27.11 -30.73 25.54
CA ALA A 602 -26.29 -29.63 26.02
C ALA A 602 -26.76 -28.33 25.36
N GLY A 603 -26.48 -27.20 26.00
CA GLY A 603 -26.82 -25.90 25.47
C GLY A 603 -26.00 -24.79 26.09
N ARG A 604 -25.92 -23.67 25.36
CA ARG A 604 -25.18 -22.48 25.77
C ARG A 604 -25.94 -21.24 25.34
N VAL A 605 -25.94 -20.21 26.18
CA VAL A 605 -26.45 -18.88 25.85
C VAL A 605 -25.40 -17.85 26.24
N ASP A 606 -25.00 -17.03 25.27
CA ASP A 606 -24.11 -15.89 25.47
C ASP A 606 -24.85 -14.57 25.23
N TYR A 607 -24.59 -13.60 26.09
CA TYR A 607 -25.11 -12.25 25.98
C TYR A 607 -24.02 -11.20 26.22
N ARG A 608 -23.94 -10.24 25.31
CA ARG A 608 -23.06 -9.07 25.42
C ARG A 608 -23.89 -7.84 25.83
N ALA A 609 -23.71 -7.36 27.06
CA ALA A 609 -24.34 -6.14 27.53
C ALA A 609 -23.46 -4.91 27.26
N GLY A 610 -23.36 -4.55 25.97
CA GLY A 610 -22.41 -3.54 25.49
C GLY A 610 -20.96 -4.06 25.44
N ASP A 611 -20.00 -3.18 25.18
CA ASP A 611 -18.62 -3.59 24.93
C ASP A 611 -17.96 -4.28 26.14
N ALA A 612 -18.32 -3.83 27.35
CA ALA A 612 -17.62 -4.19 28.58
C ALA A 612 -18.12 -5.48 29.27
N TRP A 613 -19.39 -5.87 29.13
CA TRP A 613 -19.95 -6.97 29.92
C TRP A 613 -20.33 -8.16 29.05
N ARG A 614 -19.85 -9.35 29.44
CA ARG A 614 -20.16 -10.64 28.81
C ARG A 614 -20.81 -11.56 29.83
N PHE A 615 -21.89 -12.20 29.46
CA PHE A 615 -22.59 -13.19 30.27
C PHE A 615 -22.69 -14.48 29.47
N SER A 616 -22.45 -15.62 30.13
CA SER A 616 -22.66 -16.93 29.52
C SER A 616 -23.33 -17.87 30.53
N ALA A 617 -24.24 -18.70 30.04
CA ALA A 617 -24.83 -19.81 30.79
C ALA A 617 -24.73 -21.09 29.97
N THR A 618 -24.33 -22.19 30.61
CA THR A 618 -24.12 -23.48 29.96
C THR A 618 -24.78 -24.62 30.72
N TYR A 619 -25.18 -25.65 29.99
CA TYR A 619 -25.65 -26.91 30.53
C TYR A 619 -25.14 -28.06 29.66
N ASP A 620 -24.62 -29.13 30.25
CA ASP A 620 -24.30 -30.39 29.55
C ASP A 620 -24.85 -31.56 30.36
N GLY A 621 -25.75 -32.35 29.76
CA GLY A 621 -26.35 -33.51 30.41
C GLY A 621 -25.38 -34.68 30.62
N ASP A 622 -24.21 -34.69 29.97
CA ASP A 622 -23.13 -35.66 30.17
C ASP A 622 -21.76 -34.94 30.12
N SER A 623 -21.35 -34.34 31.23
CA SER A 623 -20.19 -33.44 31.30
C SER A 623 -18.93 -33.99 30.59
N LYS A 624 -18.22 -33.12 29.86
CA LYS A 624 -16.90 -33.42 29.29
C LYS A 624 -15.81 -33.49 30.35
N GLU A 625 -15.99 -32.80 31.47
CA GLU A 625 -14.99 -32.57 32.52
C GLU A 625 -14.99 -33.66 33.61
N LEU A 626 -15.66 -34.80 33.36
CA LEU A 626 -15.64 -35.97 34.23
C LEU A 626 -14.24 -36.60 34.32
N PRO A 627 -13.73 -36.88 35.53
CA PRO A 627 -12.51 -37.66 35.71
C PRO A 627 -12.61 -39.04 35.06
N TRP A 628 -11.53 -39.51 34.42
CA TRP A 628 -11.52 -40.82 33.76
C TRP A 628 -11.81 -41.99 34.72
N LYS A 629 -11.38 -41.90 35.98
CA LYS A 629 -11.71 -42.89 37.01
C LYS A 629 -13.22 -42.98 37.28
N ALA A 630 -13.94 -41.86 37.26
CA ALA A 630 -15.40 -41.84 37.38
C ALA A 630 -16.05 -42.56 36.18
N ARG A 631 -15.56 -42.33 34.96
CA ARG A 631 -16.03 -43.03 33.75
C ARG A 631 -15.77 -44.54 33.80
N VAL A 632 -14.60 -44.98 34.31
CA VAL A 632 -14.31 -46.41 34.53
C VAL A 632 -15.31 -47.04 35.50
N ALA A 633 -15.70 -46.31 36.54
CA ALA A 633 -16.70 -46.74 37.52
C ALA A 633 -18.16 -46.65 37.03
N GLY A 634 -18.41 -46.24 35.77
CA GLY A 634 -19.76 -46.11 35.22
C GLY A 634 -20.53 -44.89 35.75
N ILE A 635 -19.83 -43.89 36.27
CA ILE A 635 -20.40 -42.65 36.84
C ILE A 635 -20.44 -41.56 35.76
N GLY A 636 -21.54 -40.83 35.69
CA GLY A 636 -21.71 -39.65 34.84
C GLY A 636 -22.04 -38.40 35.66
N ALA A 637 -22.08 -37.22 35.05
CA ALA A 637 -22.49 -35.99 35.72
C ALA A 637 -23.24 -35.04 34.78
N HIS A 638 -24.21 -34.32 35.32
CA HIS A 638 -24.79 -33.14 34.70
C HIS A 638 -23.97 -31.92 35.09
N GLU A 639 -23.65 -31.07 34.11
CA GLU A 639 -22.91 -29.84 34.29
C GLU A 639 -23.80 -28.63 34.09
N THR A 640 -23.73 -27.67 35.00
CA THR A 640 -24.32 -26.34 34.84
C THR A 640 -23.26 -25.29 35.10
N GLY A 641 -23.13 -24.32 34.21
CA GLY A 641 -22.15 -23.25 34.32
C GLY A 641 -22.76 -21.88 34.13
N ALA A 642 -22.17 -20.88 34.77
CA ALA A 642 -22.43 -19.47 34.51
C ALA A 642 -21.12 -18.68 34.55
N SER A 643 -20.96 -17.69 33.67
CA SER A 643 -19.80 -16.80 33.71
C SER A 643 -20.18 -15.35 33.47
N VAL A 644 -19.40 -14.47 34.10
CA VAL A 644 -19.42 -13.01 33.92
C VAL A 644 -18.03 -12.56 33.55
N GLY A 645 -17.91 -11.88 32.41
CA GLY A 645 -16.69 -11.25 31.94
C GLY A 645 -16.82 -9.73 31.95
N TYR A 646 -15.84 -9.04 32.51
CA TYR A 646 -15.67 -7.59 32.38
C TYR A 646 -14.44 -7.30 31.49
N VAL A 647 -14.71 -6.91 30.25
CA VAL A 647 -13.73 -6.52 29.24
C VAL A 647 -13.47 -5.02 29.39
N VAL A 648 -12.24 -4.66 29.72
CA VAL A 648 -11.83 -3.25 29.74
C VAL A 648 -11.33 -2.84 28.36
N ASN A 649 -10.55 -3.72 27.72
CA ASN A 649 -10.03 -3.61 26.36
C ASN A 649 -9.22 -4.88 25.99
N GLU A 650 -8.55 -4.87 24.84
CA GLU A 650 -7.73 -5.98 24.32
C GLU A 650 -6.60 -6.44 25.28
N SER A 651 -6.18 -5.56 26.17
CA SER A 651 -5.06 -5.76 27.11
C SER A 651 -5.52 -6.14 28.52
N ARG A 652 -6.79 -5.91 28.90
CA ARG A 652 -7.28 -6.14 30.27
C ARG A 652 -8.70 -6.72 30.31
N ARG A 653 -8.84 -7.84 31.01
CA ARG A 653 -10.15 -8.47 31.30
C ARG A 653 -10.19 -9.14 32.67
N PHE A 654 -11.40 -9.23 33.21
CA PHE A 654 -11.71 -9.95 34.44
C PHE A 654 -12.80 -10.97 34.16
N ASP A 655 -12.70 -12.15 34.77
CA ASP A 655 -13.62 -13.25 34.56
C ASP A 655 -14.03 -13.82 35.93
N LEU A 656 -15.32 -14.08 36.09
CA LEU A 656 -15.88 -14.85 37.20
C LEU A 656 -16.65 -16.02 36.60
N GLN A 657 -16.31 -17.24 37.01
CA GLN A 657 -16.92 -18.46 36.52
C GLN A 657 -17.44 -19.28 37.70
N TRP A 658 -18.67 -19.76 37.57
CA TRP A 658 -19.28 -20.71 38.49
C TRP A 658 -19.63 -21.98 37.73
N GLN A 659 -19.31 -23.13 38.32
CA GLN A 659 -19.58 -24.44 37.74
C GLN A 659 -20.18 -25.36 38.80
N ARG A 660 -21.14 -26.18 38.39
CA ARG A 660 -21.76 -27.21 39.23
C ARG A 660 -21.84 -28.52 38.46
N LEU A 661 -21.29 -29.57 39.06
CA LEU A 661 -21.34 -30.95 38.56
C LEU A 661 -22.16 -31.80 39.52
N ASP A 662 -23.27 -32.35 39.03
CA ASP A 662 -24.17 -33.24 39.76
C ASP A 662 -23.94 -34.68 39.28
N PHE A 663 -23.24 -35.47 40.07
CA PHE A 663 -22.79 -36.82 39.68
C PHE A 663 -23.87 -37.87 39.97
N SER A 664 -23.90 -38.92 39.14
CA SER A 664 -24.86 -40.01 39.26
C SER A 664 -24.67 -40.88 40.51
N ASP A 665 -23.52 -40.79 41.18
CA ASP A 665 -23.20 -41.47 42.45
C ASP A 665 -23.68 -40.69 43.69
N GLY A 666 -24.30 -39.52 43.47
CA GLY A 666 -24.75 -38.64 44.54
C GLY A 666 -23.71 -37.63 45.00
N ASN A 667 -22.52 -37.55 44.38
CA ASN A 667 -21.60 -36.43 44.61
C ASN A 667 -22.17 -35.14 43.99
N LEU A 668 -21.89 -34.00 44.62
CA LEU A 668 -22.22 -32.69 44.09
C LEU A 668 -21.02 -31.78 44.26
N HIS A 669 -20.40 -31.42 43.14
CA HIS A 669 -19.23 -30.57 43.11
C HIS A 669 -19.61 -29.17 42.63
N ASN A 670 -19.20 -28.14 43.37
CA ASN A 670 -19.40 -26.74 43.00
C ASN A 670 -18.06 -26.01 43.02
N GLY A 671 -17.74 -25.32 41.93
CA GLY A 671 -16.54 -24.53 41.76
C GLY A 671 -16.84 -23.06 41.52
N LEU A 672 -15.96 -22.20 42.00
CA LEU A 672 -15.92 -20.77 41.68
C LEU A 672 -14.50 -20.40 41.28
N GLU A 673 -14.33 -19.78 40.11
CA GLU A 673 -13.04 -19.32 39.60
C GLU A 673 -13.09 -17.83 39.27
N LEU A 674 -12.05 -17.11 39.69
CA LEU A 674 -11.78 -15.72 39.40
C LEU A 674 -10.52 -15.63 38.55
N GLY A 675 -10.62 -14.91 37.43
CA GLY A 675 -9.52 -14.66 36.50
C GLY A 675 -9.29 -13.17 36.29
N TRP A 676 -8.03 -12.77 36.21
CA TRP A 676 -7.60 -11.46 35.71
C TRP A 676 -6.47 -11.65 34.70
N ARG A 677 -6.59 -11.01 33.54
CA ARG A 677 -5.55 -10.97 32.51
C ARG A 677 -5.12 -9.53 32.27
N GLU A 678 -3.81 -9.33 32.20
CA GLU A 678 -3.18 -8.05 31.88
C GLU A 678 -2.03 -8.22 30.90
N ARG A 679 -2.08 -7.51 29.76
CA ARG A 679 -0.95 -7.37 28.83
C ARG A 679 -0.15 -6.11 29.18
N TRP A 680 1.05 -6.31 29.69
CA TRP A 680 1.93 -5.23 30.16
C TRP A 680 2.78 -4.63 29.05
N VAL A 681 3.26 -5.50 28.15
CA VAL A 681 4.12 -5.11 27.04
C VAL A 681 3.44 -5.54 25.75
N SER A 682 3.28 -4.59 24.84
CA SER A 682 2.72 -4.79 23.51
C SER A 682 3.62 -4.06 22.51
N THR A 683 4.33 -4.85 21.71
CA THR A 683 5.20 -4.37 20.64
C THR A 683 4.99 -5.27 19.42
N PRO A 684 5.35 -4.84 18.20
CA PRO A 684 5.07 -5.64 17.02
C PRO A 684 5.79 -7.00 17.00
N ARG A 685 6.90 -7.15 17.73
CA ARG A 685 7.65 -8.42 17.81
C ARG A 685 7.45 -9.20 19.09
N PHE A 686 6.99 -8.56 20.16
CA PHE A 686 6.98 -9.15 21.49
C PHE A 686 5.80 -8.68 22.32
N GLN A 687 5.17 -9.63 23.00
CA GLN A 687 4.12 -9.39 23.98
C GLN A 687 4.46 -10.08 25.30
N LEU A 688 4.16 -9.41 26.42
CA LEU A 688 4.24 -9.96 27.76
C LEU A 688 2.90 -9.78 28.47
N GLU A 689 2.33 -10.88 28.93
CA GLU A 689 1.03 -10.94 29.57
C GLU A 689 1.13 -11.71 30.89
N THR A 690 0.35 -11.29 31.89
CA THR A 690 0.14 -12.05 33.12
C THR A 690 -1.31 -12.46 33.25
N ARG A 691 -1.54 -13.66 33.80
CA ARG A 691 -2.86 -14.10 34.24
C ARG A 691 -2.80 -14.46 35.72
N LEU A 692 -3.68 -13.86 36.52
CA LEU A 692 -3.91 -14.27 37.89
C LEU A 692 -5.20 -15.09 37.92
N GLY A 693 -5.13 -16.27 38.52
CA GLY A 693 -6.28 -17.15 38.73
C GLY A 693 -6.42 -17.48 40.21
N ALA A 694 -7.64 -17.45 40.73
CA ALA A 694 -7.97 -17.95 42.06
C ALA A 694 -9.25 -18.78 41.99
N GLY A 695 -9.22 -19.98 42.53
CA GLY A 695 -10.35 -20.90 42.51
C GLY A 695 -10.66 -21.45 43.90
N THR A 696 -11.91 -21.83 44.12
CA THR A 696 -12.30 -22.68 45.24
C THR A 696 -13.40 -23.62 44.81
N SER A 697 -13.33 -24.86 45.28
CA SER A 697 -14.38 -25.83 45.06
C SER A 697 -14.80 -26.55 46.33
N ARG A 698 -15.99 -27.16 46.28
CA ARG A 698 -16.52 -28.04 47.32
C ARG A 698 -17.23 -29.22 46.69
N GLY A 699 -16.81 -30.43 47.06
CA GLY A 699 -17.50 -31.69 46.79
C GLY A 699 -18.31 -32.16 48.00
N ARG A 700 -19.19 -33.14 47.78
CA ARG A 700 -19.76 -33.89 48.92
C ARG A 700 -18.70 -34.84 49.45
N ASP A 701 -18.64 -34.96 50.77
CA ASP A 701 -17.74 -35.89 51.46
C ASP A 701 -18.33 -37.30 51.40
N ILE A 702 -18.12 -37.95 50.25
CA ILE A 702 -18.51 -39.33 49.99
C ILE A 702 -17.31 -40.09 49.43
N ASP A 703 -17.23 -41.38 49.74
CA ASP A 703 -16.14 -42.25 49.26
C ASP A 703 -16.33 -42.55 47.76
N THR A 704 -15.36 -42.14 46.95
CA THR A 704 -15.44 -42.20 45.48
C THR A 704 -14.14 -42.75 44.88
N PRO A 705 -14.21 -43.48 43.75
CA PRO A 705 -13.03 -44.06 43.10
C PRO A 705 -12.20 -43.04 42.30
N TYR A 706 -12.57 -41.76 42.32
CA TYR A 706 -11.92 -40.66 41.61
C TYR A 706 -11.52 -39.55 42.58
N PHE A 707 -10.68 -38.62 42.11
CA PHE A 707 -10.26 -37.46 42.88
C PHE A 707 -11.46 -36.55 43.20
N ASN A 708 -11.85 -36.48 44.47
CA ASN A 708 -13.01 -35.73 44.97
C ASN A 708 -12.69 -35.02 46.30
N PRO A 709 -12.03 -33.85 46.27
CA PRO A 709 -11.77 -33.10 47.49
C PRO A 709 -13.08 -32.54 48.08
N SER A 710 -13.29 -32.71 49.38
CA SER A 710 -14.44 -32.12 50.08
C SER A 710 -14.45 -30.59 50.03
N SER A 711 -13.26 -29.98 50.05
CA SER A 711 -13.05 -28.61 49.60
C SER A 711 -11.61 -28.36 49.20
N ASP A 712 -11.42 -27.47 48.24
CA ASP A 712 -10.10 -27.02 47.82
C ASP A 712 -10.07 -25.52 47.47
N SER A 713 -8.84 -25.02 47.30
CA SER A 713 -8.60 -23.68 46.77
C SER A 713 -7.27 -23.62 46.04
N THR A 714 -7.24 -22.84 44.97
CA THR A 714 -6.06 -22.57 44.14
C THR A 714 -5.82 -21.07 44.09
N ALA A 715 -4.55 -20.68 44.05
CA ALA A 715 -4.14 -19.35 43.64
C ALA A 715 -2.88 -19.47 42.78
N GLN A 716 -2.91 -18.92 41.57
CA GLN A 716 -1.84 -19.07 40.60
C GLN A 716 -1.61 -17.81 39.78
N LEU A 717 -0.35 -17.59 39.42
CA LEU A 717 0.10 -16.55 38.50
C LEU A 717 0.76 -17.23 37.30
N ALA A 718 0.27 -16.92 36.10
CA ALA A 718 0.89 -17.28 34.85
C ALA A 718 1.54 -16.06 34.21
N VAL A 719 2.74 -16.23 33.68
CA VAL A 719 3.46 -15.24 32.86
C VAL A 719 3.64 -15.83 31.47
N ARG A 720 3.09 -15.16 30.46
CA ARG A 720 3.17 -15.55 29.05
C ARG A 720 4.01 -14.55 28.28
N ALA A 721 5.05 -15.04 27.63
CA ALA A 721 5.89 -14.29 26.71
C ALA A 721 5.66 -14.82 25.29
N GLN A 722 5.40 -13.94 24.33
CA GLN A 722 5.09 -14.30 22.94
C GLN A 722 5.93 -13.49 21.96
N TRP A 723 6.46 -14.15 20.93
CA TRP A 723 7.30 -13.56 19.89
C TRP A 723 6.69 -13.78 18.51
N LEU A 724 6.63 -12.72 17.70
CA LEU A 724 6.38 -12.81 16.27
C LEU A 724 7.70 -13.14 15.57
N ASN A 725 7.78 -14.35 15.00
CA ASN A 725 9.00 -14.84 14.34
C ASN A 725 8.98 -14.61 12.84
N TRP A 726 7.80 -14.62 12.23
CA TRP A 726 7.65 -14.43 10.78
C TRP A 726 6.28 -13.81 10.46
N LYS A 727 6.26 -12.90 9.49
CA LYS A 727 5.06 -12.25 8.96
C LYS A 727 5.16 -12.09 7.45
N ARG A 728 4.07 -12.37 6.75
CA ARG A 728 3.88 -12.08 5.33
C ARG A 728 2.42 -11.77 5.09
N ASP A 729 2.13 -10.52 4.79
CA ASP A 729 0.78 -10.00 4.60
C ASP A 729 -0.09 -10.34 5.83
N ASP A 730 -1.16 -11.11 5.65
CA ASP A 730 -2.06 -11.60 6.70
C ASP A 730 -1.60 -12.89 7.39
N ARG A 731 -0.43 -13.42 7.03
CA ARG A 731 0.11 -14.67 7.57
C ARG A 731 1.18 -14.41 8.62
N GLN A 732 1.09 -15.09 9.75
CA GLN A 732 1.95 -14.88 10.90
C GLN A 732 2.33 -16.20 11.57
N PHE A 733 3.55 -16.24 12.11
CA PHE A 733 4.03 -17.32 12.95
C PHE A 733 4.53 -16.76 14.28
N PHE A 734 3.94 -17.25 15.37
CA PHE A 734 4.30 -16.91 16.72
C PHE A 734 4.85 -18.11 17.48
N GLN A 735 5.74 -17.81 18.42
CA GLN A 735 6.16 -18.73 19.48
C GLN A 735 5.76 -18.13 20.81
N ALA A 736 5.35 -18.96 21.76
CA ALA A 736 5.04 -18.52 23.11
C ALA A 736 5.56 -19.48 24.18
N VAL A 737 6.01 -18.91 25.29
CA VAL A 737 6.36 -19.63 26.51
C VAL A 737 5.43 -19.11 27.61
N GLU A 738 4.84 -20.02 28.37
CA GLU A 738 4.00 -19.69 29.51
C GLU A 738 4.48 -20.46 30.74
N LEU A 739 4.80 -19.73 31.80
CA LEU A 739 5.20 -20.27 33.09
C LEU A 739 4.12 -19.93 34.10
N THR A 740 3.60 -20.96 34.78
CA THR A 740 2.61 -20.80 35.85
C THR A 740 3.21 -21.29 37.15
N GLY A 741 2.98 -20.53 38.22
CA GLY A 741 3.32 -20.92 39.58
C GLY A 741 2.19 -20.55 40.53
N GLY A 742 1.94 -21.39 41.52
CA GLY A 742 0.84 -21.16 42.45
C GLY A 742 0.88 -22.07 43.67
N ASN A 743 -0.19 -22.02 44.43
CA ASN A 743 -0.40 -22.86 45.59
C ASN A 743 -1.80 -23.48 45.53
N TYR A 744 -1.86 -24.78 45.78
CA TYR A 744 -3.09 -25.55 45.93
C TYR A 744 -3.26 -25.91 47.41
N ARG A 745 -4.47 -25.76 47.94
CA ARG A 745 -4.82 -26.19 49.29
C ARG A 745 -6.03 -27.11 49.22
N GLN A 746 -5.91 -28.27 49.84
CA GLN A 746 -6.93 -29.30 49.89
C GLN A 746 -7.29 -29.64 51.34
N ALA A 747 -8.58 -29.75 51.64
CA ALA A 747 -9.03 -30.24 52.94
C ALA A 747 -8.51 -31.65 53.22
N GLY A 748 -8.04 -31.90 54.45
CA GLY A 748 -7.44 -33.18 54.85
C GLY A 748 -5.96 -33.35 54.50
N PHE A 749 -5.42 -32.58 53.53
CA PHE A 749 -4.05 -32.79 53.02
C PHE A 749 -3.13 -31.55 53.08
N GLY A 750 -3.66 -30.38 53.45
CA GLY A 750 -2.87 -29.15 53.62
C GLY A 750 -2.67 -28.38 52.32
N SER A 751 -1.55 -27.66 52.20
CA SER A 751 -1.22 -26.86 51.01
C SER A 751 0.10 -27.25 50.39
N GLY A 752 0.18 -27.20 49.06
CA GLY A 752 1.39 -27.49 48.30
C GLY A 752 1.52 -26.62 47.05
N PRO A 753 2.75 -26.38 46.57
CA PRO A 753 2.97 -25.60 45.36
C PRO A 753 2.55 -26.38 44.12
N LEU A 754 1.96 -25.65 43.17
CA LEU A 754 1.71 -26.11 41.80
C LEU A 754 2.56 -25.29 40.83
N TRP A 755 2.92 -25.88 39.69
CA TRP A 755 3.58 -25.15 38.61
C TRP A 755 3.32 -25.81 37.26
N SER A 756 3.43 -25.03 36.19
CA SER A 756 3.42 -25.54 34.82
C SER A 756 4.32 -24.73 33.90
N LEU A 757 4.86 -25.39 32.88
CA LEU A 757 5.60 -24.79 31.78
C LEU A 757 4.97 -25.26 30.47
N ARG A 758 4.60 -24.32 29.61
CA ARG A 758 4.02 -24.57 28.29
C ARG A 758 4.86 -23.86 27.23
N TYR A 759 5.11 -24.57 26.14
CA TYR A 759 5.73 -24.03 24.94
C TYR A 759 4.82 -24.26 23.74
N GLU A 760 4.54 -23.21 22.97
CA GLU A 760 3.53 -23.19 21.91
C GLU A 760 4.08 -22.58 20.62
N HIS A 761 3.68 -23.19 19.50
CA HIS A 761 3.74 -22.63 18.16
C HIS A 761 2.33 -22.24 17.72
N ARG A 762 2.18 -21.07 17.09
CA ARG A 762 0.92 -20.58 16.52
C ARG A 762 1.14 -20.09 15.09
N TRP A 763 0.39 -20.66 14.17
CA TRP A 763 0.31 -20.26 12.77
C TRP A 763 -1.05 -19.64 12.52
N ASP A 764 -1.06 -18.36 12.15
CA ASP A 764 -2.25 -17.67 11.66
C ASP A 764 -2.04 -17.47 10.15
N LEU A 765 -2.71 -18.24 9.31
CA LEU A 765 -2.52 -18.21 7.85
C LEU A 765 -3.65 -17.44 7.15
N GLY A 766 -3.92 -16.24 7.68
CA GLY A 766 -5.02 -15.38 7.24
C GLY A 766 -6.40 -15.95 7.60
N PRO A 767 -7.46 -15.60 6.85
CA PRO A 767 -8.83 -16.02 7.16
C PRO A 767 -9.10 -17.52 6.89
N ARG A 768 -8.11 -18.29 6.41
CA ARG A 768 -8.32 -19.67 5.95
C ARG A 768 -8.00 -20.73 7.00
N PHE A 769 -7.08 -20.46 7.90
CA PHE A 769 -6.51 -21.51 8.74
C PHE A 769 -5.74 -20.95 9.93
N THR A 770 -6.04 -21.44 11.12
CA THR A 770 -5.26 -21.21 12.33
C THR A 770 -4.85 -22.56 12.93
N LEU A 771 -3.57 -22.71 13.28
CA LEU A 771 -3.04 -23.92 13.92
C LEU A 771 -2.17 -23.54 15.12
N ARG A 772 -2.50 -24.08 16.27
CA ARG A 772 -1.72 -23.97 17.50
C ARG A 772 -1.34 -25.36 17.95
N TYR A 773 -0.09 -25.56 18.32
CA TYR A 773 0.35 -26.83 18.90
C TYR A 773 1.52 -26.62 19.84
N GLY A 774 1.73 -27.56 20.74
CA GLY A 774 2.83 -27.42 21.69
C GLY A 774 2.92 -28.53 22.72
N LEU A 775 3.79 -28.25 23.69
CA LEU A 775 4.14 -29.15 24.78
C LEU A 775 3.82 -28.48 26.10
N SER A 776 3.44 -29.28 27.09
CA SER A 776 3.28 -28.84 28.47
C SER A 776 3.91 -29.83 29.45
N ILE A 777 4.41 -29.31 30.56
CA ILE A 777 4.79 -30.08 31.73
C ILE A 777 4.27 -29.35 32.95
N SER A 778 3.63 -30.08 33.86
CA SER A 778 3.06 -29.51 35.08
C SER A 778 3.34 -30.40 36.28
N SER A 779 3.24 -29.80 37.47
CA SER A 779 3.18 -30.53 38.72
C SER A 779 2.07 -29.97 39.60
N HIS A 780 1.24 -30.87 40.12
CA HIS A 780 0.11 -30.55 40.97
C HIS A 780 0.05 -31.54 42.14
N PRO A 781 -0.17 -31.09 43.39
CA PRO A 781 -0.39 -31.99 44.51
C PRO A 781 -1.85 -32.45 44.54
N TYR A 782 -2.08 -33.76 44.43
CA TYR A 782 -3.38 -34.39 44.65
C TYR A 782 -3.30 -35.28 45.89
N ASP A 783 -4.23 -35.13 46.82
CA ASP A 783 -4.26 -35.89 48.08
C ASP A 783 -2.91 -35.79 48.84
N GLY A 784 -2.29 -34.61 48.80
CA GLY A 784 -0.99 -34.33 49.42
C GLY A 784 0.22 -34.90 48.68
N VAL A 785 0.03 -35.70 47.63
CA VAL A 785 1.10 -36.30 46.83
C VAL A 785 1.34 -35.47 45.57
N ARG A 786 2.60 -35.11 45.33
CA ARG A 786 2.96 -34.38 44.10
C ARG A 786 2.93 -35.30 42.90
N GLU A 787 2.13 -34.91 41.93
CA GLU A 787 2.06 -35.56 40.64
C GLU A 787 2.69 -34.68 39.57
N ARG A 788 3.20 -35.31 38.52
CA ARG A 788 3.77 -34.63 37.35
C ARG A 788 3.07 -35.13 36.09
N GLN A 789 2.64 -34.20 35.26
CA GLN A 789 2.01 -34.50 33.97
C GLN A 789 2.83 -33.90 32.83
N ARG A 790 2.86 -34.60 31.71
CA ARG A 790 3.48 -34.16 30.46
C ARG A 790 2.44 -34.28 29.37
N GLY A 791 2.20 -33.21 28.63
CA GLY A 791 1.16 -33.16 27.62
C GLY A 791 1.62 -32.61 26.28
N VAL A 792 0.89 -32.98 25.25
CA VAL A 792 0.88 -32.36 23.92
C VAL A 792 -0.51 -31.83 23.66
N PHE A 793 -0.61 -30.73 22.92
CA PHE A 793 -1.90 -30.19 22.49
C PHE A 793 -1.82 -29.71 21.05
N LEU A 794 -2.98 -29.68 20.40
CA LEU A 794 -3.20 -29.14 19.07
C LEU A 794 -4.58 -28.50 19.04
N ASN A 795 -4.68 -27.28 18.52
CA ASN A 795 -5.93 -26.59 18.20
C ASN A 795 -5.86 -26.16 16.74
N LEU A 796 -6.90 -26.47 15.99
CA LEU A 796 -7.05 -26.19 14.57
C LEU A 796 -8.40 -25.52 14.34
N SER A 797 -8.42 -24.42 13.59
CA SER A 797 -9.64 -23.81 13.10
C SER A 797 -9.48 -23.51 11.60
N MET A 798 -10.42 -24.01 10.79
CA MET A 798 -10.36 -23.92 9.34
C MET A 798 -11.75 -23.68 8.75
N PRO A 799 -12.03 -22.46 8.23
CA PRO A 799 -13.15 -22.24 7.33
C PRO A 799 -13.03 -23.12 6.08
N LEU A 800 -14.12 -23.76 5.68
CA LEU A 800 -14.19 -24.67 4.54
C LEU A 800 -14.69 -23.89 3.31
N GLN A 801 -13.81 -23.12 2.67
CA GLN A 801 -14.13 -22.28 1.51
C GLN A 801 -13.03 -22.21 0.47
#